data_AF-A0A6B1DCL1-F1
#
_entry.id   AF-A0A6B1DCL1-F1
#
_cell.length_a   1.000
_cell.length_b   1.000
_cell.length_c   1.000
_cell.angle_alpha   90.00
_cell.angle_beta   90.00
_cell.angle_gamma   90.00
#
_symmetry.space_group_name_H-M   'P 1'
#
loop_
_entity.id
_entity.type
_entity.pdbx_description
1 polymer ?
#
loop_
_entity_poly.entity_id
_entity_poly.type
_entity_poly.pdbx_seq_one_letter_code
_entity_poly.pdbx_strand_id
1 'polypeptide(L)'
;MPSDYDKIRSDNIEEYGKGKRHLAFLGRLYTDRTHFVFELLQNAEDAEASQILFKLFEDRLEVTHDGRPFNESDVKGVCGIDEGTKAEDLTQIGKFGIGFKSVYAYTTKPEIHSGDESFKIEVYVRPYAVKPRSIGDPWTTLFVFPFDAPSVDPETACQEIGECLCNLNVRTPLFLRNIKEIDYELLDTDGVYLREETGRCSARQVEVLGQKSGPEESENWLIFEQQVTVPDKSRKVPVEVGFRIENDPKNKKERIVRIDRSPLIVYFPTEKDTRLEFLINGPYRTTPARDNIPEHDAWNKKLIRETAELVVKSLRQLKEMDLLSVSLLGALPIRMDDFSETSFFYPIFSKVRRALMDEELLPADDGTFVAARNAKIARGVGLTQILNQVQLSELFQSNNEIKWLSTDITQDRTPDLRFYLTSELEVDEVDPNAFARQISKQFLARQDDVWFIRFYEFLSGQKALWRPPRWEYDSGGILRKKPILPLQDSTYVNPFRDDGSPKAYLAVRADIDTSLPIVKLALSENKDARHFLSQLGIPELDLVAEVIEKILPKYLDDRFTVSMEENRRDLKKIERAYETDSQEKKRWLRKQLLEIPFILAERPHSGKTIYRRPCQVYFGNEELHMYFSGNDSFACVNSSHPQSELLRNLGVRDAVRIKRREGNWEMHVTIRDQHSCHERGLNGFDPNIKIDGLKFAINTPTPQKSAFIWNTITIPNSDCIRGVVEKSSRQTYEGSRRENEVSEFGKLLMNTAWLPGLDGNMYKPSELTLDDLSESFVRDEKLADCLGMKKDIVAQLAEEAGISEKSLNLATQIENSSSETQKKIVACLHGETKKNSEEPEQVNQYAQALSEVFTKPSRSPRHDRLVNGGEVQNPLRRREKIHEDIIATIENEGERGQRSYSTLLKRWEGKNELVRVSFVEWYGGRCQICRKTFVQRNGEPYFEGLYLVSRTTAGWQDRVGNVLCLCAEHSAMFQFGPREVEEDIIQQLMQLKVKEEGGDDHLAIQMRLCDEPIEITFVEKHLIDLQEMIRVTQ
;
A
#
# COMPACT_ATOMS: atom_id res chain seq x y z
N MET A 1 49.72 59.44 32.82
CA MET A 1 49.20 60.29 33.91
C MET A 1 47.69 60.16 33.90
N PRO A 2 46.99 60.23 35.04
CA PRO A 2 45.53 60.21 35.08
C PRO A 2 44.92 61.40 34.34
N SER A 3 43.68 61.21 33.88
CA SER A 3 42.88 62.23 33.22
C SER A 3 42.45 63.37 34.13
N ASP A 4 42.18 64.55 33.55
CA ASP A 4 41.62 65.69 34.29
C ASP A 4 40.12 65.48 34.55
N TYR A 5 39.82 64.71 35.61
CA TYR A 5 38.44 64.45 36.04
C TYR A 5 37.69 65.73 36.44
N ASP A 6 38.40 66.77 36.89
CA ASP A 6 37.78 68.02 37.33
C ASP A 6 37.29 68.85 36.15
N LYS A 7 38.06 68.86 35.05
CA LYS A 7 37.61 69.35 33.75
C LYS A 7 36.48 68.50 33.17
N ILE A 8 36.65 67.17 33.03
CA ILE A 8 35.61 66.28 32.46
C ILE A 8 34.29 66.40 33.23
N ARG A 9 34.35 66.51 34.56
CA ARG A 9 33.18 66.75 35.41
C ARG A 9 32.55 68.13 35.19
N SER A 10 33.35 69.16 34.89
CA SER A 10 32.87 70.51 34.61
C SER A 10 32.17 70.55 33.25
N ASP A 11 32.82 70.01 32.21
CA ASP A 11 32.28 69.86 30.86
C ASP A 11 30.91 69.14 30.90
N ASN A 12 30.84 67.98 31.58
CA ASN A 12 29.59 67.20 31.75
C ASN A 12 28.52 67.89 32.62
N ILE A 13 28.87 68.92 33.41
CA ILE A 13 27.91 69.75 34.17
C ILE A 13 27.38 70.91 33.32
N GLU A 14 28.14 71.36 32.32
CA GLU A 14 27.70 72.34 31.33
C GLU A 14 26.78 71.68 30.30
N GLU A 15 27.19 70.55 29.72
CA GLU A 15 26.43 69.81 28.69
C GLU A 15 25.11 69.23 29.22
N TYR A 16 25.14 68.47 30.32
CA TYR A 16 23.96 67.79 30.86
C TYR A 16 23.27 68.57 32.00
N GLY A 17 23.85 69.71 32.41
CA GLY A 17 23.30 70.55 33.46
C GLY A 17 23.40 69.95 34.87
N LYS A 18 22.88 70.69 35.85
CA LYS A 18 23.08 70.38 37.29
C LYS A 18 22.12 69.33 37.84
N GLY A 19 20.93 69.16 37.26
CA GLY A 19 19.84 68.34 37.81
C GLY A 19 20.01 66.83 37.63
N LYS A 20 19.49 66.02 38.57
CA LYS A 20 19.63 64.54 38.56
C LYS A 20 18.48 63.77 37.89
N ARG A 21 17.30 64.39 37.71
CA ARG A 21 16.05 63.68 37.37
C ARG A 21 16.01 63.08 35.96
N HIS A 22 16.58 63.76 34.96
CA HIS A 22 16.60 63.24 33.58
C HIS A 22 17.65 62.12 33.43
N LEU A 23 18.79 62.22 34.13
CA LEU A 23 19.84 61.17 34.14
C LEU A 23 19.32 59.84 34.69
N ALA A 24 18.42 59.89 35.69
CA ALA A 24 17.78 58.71 36.26
C ALA A 24 16.78 57.99 35.31
N PHE A 25 16.56 58.50 34.10
CA PHE A 25 15.87 57.78 33.03
C PHE A 25 16.80 56.80 32.30
N LEU A 26 18.12 57.07 32.26
CA LEU A 26 19.08 56.24 31.51
C LEU A 26 19.20 54.83 32.09
N GLY A 27 19.24 54.71 33.42
CA GLY A 27 19.18 53.43 34.14
C GLY A 27 17.81 52.72 34.09
N ARG A 28 16.92 53.13 33.18
CA ARG A 28 15.59 52.53 32.94
C ARG A 28 15.30 52.27 31.45
N LEU A 29 16.32 52.38 30.60
CA LEU A 29 16.20 52.14 29.15
C LEU A 29 16.27 50.66 28.77
N TYR A 30 16.70 49.80 29.70
CA TYR A 30 16.74 48.34 29.56
C TYR A 30 15.62 47.71 30.39
N THR A 31 14.99 46.68 29.84
CA THR A 31 13.94 45.87 30.49
C THR A 31 14.54 44.87 31.49
N ASP A 32 15.71 44.32 31.16
CA ASP A 32 16.55 43.52 32.04
C ASP A 32 17.56 44.43 32.76
N ARG A 33 17.69 44.26 34.08
CA ARG A 33 18.67 44.97 34.91
C ARG A 33 20.09 44.44 34.71
N THR A 34 20.25 43.15 34.38
CA THR A 34 21.54 42.45 34.28
C THR A 34 22.27 42.65 32.96
N HIS A 35 21.62 43.30 31.97
CA HIS A 35 22.20 43.59 30.64
C HIS A 35 23.59 44.28 30.70
N PHE A 36 23.93 44.94 31.81
CA PHE A 36 25.28 45.49 32.03
C PHE A 36 26.40 44.45 31.89
N VAL A 37 26.14 43.16 32.14
CA VAL A 37 27.12 42.07 31.97
C VAL A 37 27.61 41.99 30.52
N PHE A 38 26.70 42.00 29.55
CA PHE A 38 27.04 42.01 28.12
C PHE A 38 27.73 43.31 27.69
N GLU A 39 27.37 44.44 28.30
CA GLU A 39 28.07 45.72 28.07
C GLU A 39 29.51 45.68 28.61
N LEU A 40 29.78 45.02 29.73
CA LEU A 40 31.14 44.84 30.27
C LEU A 40 31.97 43.84 29.44
N LEU A 41 31.37 42.72 29.02
CA LEU A 41 32.00 41.80 28.06
C LEU A 41 32.39 42.54 26.76
N GLN A 42 31.49 43.39 26.23
CA GLN A 42 31.76 44.19 25.03
C GLN A 42 32.86 45.23 25.27
N ASN A 43 32.86 45.94 26.41
CA ASN A 43 33.90 46.92 26.73
C ASN A 43 35.29 46.26 26.84
N ALA A 44 35.38 45.02 27.35
CA ALA A 44 36.61 44.25 27.38
C ALA A 44 37.05 43.78 25.98
N GLU A 45 36.11 43.34 25.14
CA GLU A 45 36.37 42.98 23.73
C GLU A 45 36.84 44.19 22.88
N ASP A 46 36.20 45.36 23.04
CA ASP A 46 36.59 46.67 22.47
C ASP A 46 37.93 47.20 23.07
N ALA A 47 38.36 46.63 24.20
CA ALA A 47 39.67 46.87 24.83
C ALA A 47 40.72 45.81 24.47
N GLU A 48 40.42 44.88 23.55
CA GLU A 48 41.33 43.80 23.13
C GLU A 48 41.75 42.85 24.29
N ALA A 49 40.88 42.67 25.29
CA ALA A 49 41.07 41.69 26.37
C ALA A 49 41.02 40.25 25.87
N SER A 50 41.81 39.38 26.48
CA SER A 50 41.79 37.92 26.24
C SER A 50 41.02 37.14 27.31
N GLN A 51 40.91 37.69 28.52
CA GLN A 51 40.23 37.08 29.68
C GLN A 51 39.45 38.14 30.48
N ILE A 52 38.33 37.75 31.07
CA ILE A 52 37.51 38.58 31.96
C ILE A 52 36.91 37.75 33.09
N LEU A 53 37.04 38.24 34.32
CA LEU A 53 36.54 37.59 35.54
C LEU A 53 35.47 38.45 36.22
N PHE A 54 34.32 37.83 36.54
CA PHE A 54 33.23 38.42 37.33
C PHE A 54 33.22 37.82 38.74
N LYS A 55 33.61 38.59 39.75
CA LYS A 55 33.73 38.14 41.15
C LYS A 55 32.65 38.79 42.03
N LEU A 56 31.64 38.01 42.39
CA LEU A 56 30.47 38.45 43.14
C LEU A 56 30.67 38.26 44.65
N PHE A 57 30.41 39.31 45.42
CA PHE A 57 30.42 39.32 46.89
C PHE A 57 29.04 39.77 47.42
N GLU A 58 28.75 39.49 48.69
CA GLU A 58 27.50 39.89 49.36
C GLU A 58 27.18 41.40 49.27
N ASP A 59 28.21 42.26 49.14
CA ASP A 59 28.09 43.72 49.17
C ASP A 59 28.39 44.42 47.83
N ARG A 60 28.94 43.71 46.83
CA ARG A 60 29.40 44.28 45.56
C ARG A 60 29.72 43.23 44.50
N LEU A 61 29.71 43.65 43.24
CA LEU A 61 30.38 42.94 42.15
C LEU A 61 31.73 43.60 41.85
N GLU A 62 32.79 42.80 41.68
CA GLU A 62 34.07 43.21 41.09
C GLU A 62 34.25 42.55 39.73
N VAL A 63 34.72 43.28 38.72
CA VAL A 63 34.95 42.75 37.36
C VAL A 63 36.33 43.16 36.86
N THR A 64 37.16 42.19 36.47
CA THR A 64 38.54 42.42 36.01
C THR A 64 38.78 41.89 34.61
N HIS A 65 39.56 42.62 33.80
CA HIS A 65 40.03 42.16 32.48
C HIS A 65 41.49 42.56 32.20
N ASP A 66 42.13 41.90 31.23
CA ASP A 66 43.54 42.06 30.87
C ASP A 66 43.80 42.95 29.62
N GLY A 67 42.74 43.43 28.96
CA GLY A 67 42.83 44.30 27.78
C GLY A 67 43.56 45.64 28.01
N ARG A 68 43.65 46.49 26.99
CA ARG A 68 44.34 47.79 27.08
C ARG A 68 43.82 48.64 28.27
N PRO A 69 44.69 49.36 29.00
CA PRO A 69 44.25 50.32 30.01
C PRO A 69 43.40 51.47 29.43
N PHE A 70 42.62 52.09 30.32
CA PHE A 70 41.83 53.29 30.00
C PHE A 70 42.73 54.49 29.62
N ASN A 71 42.21 55.32 28.72
CA ASN A 71 42.71 56.66 28.42
C ASN A 71 41.61 57.73 28.58
N GLU A 72 41.96 59.01 28.43
CA GLU A 72 41.03 60.14 28.59
C GLU A 72 39.75 60.03 27.73
N SER A 73 39.83 59.38 26.56
CA SER A 73 38.66 59.15 25.71
C SER A 73 37.74 58.06 26.25
N ASP A 74 38.27 57.03 26.92
CA ASP A 74 37.46 56.00 27.59
C ASP A 74 36.80 56.57 28.85
N VAL A 75 37.54 57.38 29.63
CA VAL A 75 37.01 58.11 30.80
C VAL A 75 35.86 59.03 30.40
N LYS A 76 36.01 59.77 29.29
CA LYS A 76 34.91 60.58 28.73
C LYS A 76 33.76 59.72 28.21
N GLY A 77 34.05 58.63 27.49
CA GLY A 77 33.05 57.73 26.91
C GLY A 77 32.16 57.07 27.97
N VAL A 78 32.75 56.52 29.04
CA VAL A 78 32.01 55.90 30.15
C VAL A 78 31.23 56.93 30.97
N CYS A 79 31.72 58.18 31.06
CA CYS A 79 31.00 59.27 31.73
C CYS A 79 29.90 59.92 30.87
N GLY A 80 30.03 60.01 29.54
CA GLY A 80 29.11 60.74 28.67
C GLY A 80 27.69 60.15 28.51
N ILE A 81 26.86 60.87 27.75
CA ILE A 81 25.50 60.47 27.31
C ILE A 81 25.35 60.58 25.77
N ASP A 82 26.22 61.35 25.11
CA ASP A 82 26.08 61.84 23.73
C ASP A 82 25.71 60.79 22.65
N GLU A 83 24.92 61.26 21.65
CA GLU A 83 24.61 60.53 20.43
C GLU A 83 25.72 60.62 19.37
N GLY A 84 26.46 61.72 19.33
CA GLY A 84 27.18 62.22 18.16
C GLY A 84 28.51 61.50 17.85
N THR A 85 29.41 61.40 18.82
CA THR A 85 30.81 61.01 18.52
C THR A 85 31.02 59.61 17.93
N LYS A 86 30.17 58.62 18.29
CA LYS A 86 30.14 57.28 17.66
C LYS A 86 29.10 57.13 16.53
N ALA A 87 28.27 58.14 16.23
CA ALA A 87 27.18 58.02 15.25
C ALA A 87 27.64 57.56 13.85
N GLU A 88 28.86 57.96 13.49
CA GLU A 88 29.46 57.74 12.18
C GLU A 88 30.37 56.50 12.08
N ASP A 89 30.95 55.99 13.19
CA ASP A 89 31.86 54.84 13.12
C ASP A 89 31.11 53.54 13.39
N LEU A 90 30.55 52.97 12.32
CA LEU A 90 29.76 51.73 12.22
C LEU A 90 30.48 50.44 12.66
N THR A 91 31.55 50.57 13.45
CA THR A 91 32.57 49.55 13.66
C THR A 91 33.12 49.53 15.10
N GLN A 92 32.88 50.58 15.88
CA GLN A 92 32.99 50.51 17.34
C GLN A 92 31.63 50.15 17.90
N ILE A 93 31.61 49.15 18.78
CA ILE A 93 30.39 48.64 19.38
C ILE A 93 29.95 49.61 20.50
N GLY A 94 28.68 49.57 20.91
CA GLY A 94 28.12 50.50 21.89
C GLY A 94 28.13 51.96 21.41
N LYS A 95 27.14 52.33 20.59
CA LYS A 95 26.65 53.71 20.60
C LYS A 95 26.18 54.02 22.03
N PHE A 96 26.46 55.23 22.50
CA PHE A 96 26.16 55.74 23.85
C PHE A 96 26.93 55.09 25.02
N GLY A 97 27.34 55.92 25.97
CA GLY A 97 27.64 55.48 27.35
C GLY A 97 26.41 54.98 28.14
N ILE A 98 25.22 54.96 27.51
CA ILE A 98 23.94 54.49 28.07
C ILE A 98 24.02 53.01 28.48
N GLY A 99 24.72 52.17 27.71
CA GLY A 99 24.92 50.76 28.03
C GLY A 99 25.50 50.56 29.41
N PHE A 100 26.65 51.19 29.69
CA PHE A 100 27.25 51.20 31.01
C PHE A 100 26.33 51.80 32.09
N LYS A 101 25.38 52.70 31.77
CA LYS A 101 24.48 53.25 32.81
C LYS A 101 23.49 52.21 33.37
N SER A 102 23.36 51.02 32.79
CA SER A 102 22.56 49.94 33.37
C SER A 102 23.11 49.44 34.71
N VAL A 103 24.42 49.60 35.01
CA VAL A 103 24.99 49.29 36.34
C VAL A 103 24.33 50.09 37.48
N TYR A 104 23.73 51.24 37.17
CA TYR A 104 23.02 52.07 38.15
C TYR A 104 21.66 51.49 38.60
N ALA A 105 21.28 50.31 38.11
CA ALA A 105 20.25 49.49 38.73
C ALA A 105 20.68 48.96 40.12
N TYR A 106 21.98 48.68 40.30
CA TYR A 106 22.55 48.04 41.49
C TYR A 106 23.49 48.96 42.29
N THR A 107 24.17 49.92 41.66
CA THR A 107 25.07 50.88 42.35
C THR A 107 24.68 52.35 42.14
N THR A 108 25.12 53.25 43.01
CA THR A 108 25.05 54.71 42.83
C THR A 108 26.41 55.35 42.50
N LYS A 109 27.50 54.60 42.67
CA LYS A 109 28.90 55.06 42.55
C LYS A 109 29.81 53.91 42.05
N PRO A 110 29.72 53.51 40.77
CA PRO A 110 30.73 52.61 40.19
C PRO A 110 32.13 53.24 40.30
N GLU A 111 33.11 52.44 40.73
CA GLU A 111 34.52 52.81 40.78
C GLU A 111 35.29 52.03 39.69
N ILE A 112 36.25 52.69 39.04
CA ILE A 112 37.05 52.14 37.95
C ILE A 112 38.53 52.42 38.25
N HIS A 113 39.35 51.37 38.21
CA HIS A 113 40.80 51.43 38.28
C HIS A 113 41.38 50.81 37.00
N SER A 114 42.26 51.51 36.29
CA SER A 114 42.86 50.98 35.05
C SER A 114 44.15 51.73 34.71
N GLY A 115 45.30 51.05 34.84
CA GLY A 115 46.61 51.68 34.69
C GLY A 115 46.81 52.88 35.62
N ASP A 116 47.02 54.07 35.05
CA ASP A 116 47.14 55.34 35.78
C ASP A 116 45.76 55.91 36.24
N GLU A 117 44.65 55.45 35.67
CA GLU A 117 43.31 55.97 35.96
C GLU A 117 42.74 55.33 37.24
N SER A 118 42.12 56.14 38.10
CA SER A 118 41.41 55.68 39.30
C SER A 118 40.36 56.69 39.73
N PHE A 119 39.12 56.43 39.36
CA PHE A 119 37.99 57.34 39.57
C PHE A 119 36.69 56.61 39.87
N LYS A 120 35.76 57.29 40.52
CA LYS A 120 34.36 56.87 40.65
C LYS A 120 33.44 57.82 39.89
N ILE A 121 32.32 57.30 39.38
CA ILE A 121 31.34 58.10 38.63
C ILE A 121 30.10 58.32 39.49
N GLU A 122 29.96 59.51 40.08
CA GLU A 122 28.72 59.87 40.77
C GLU A 122 27.71 60.48 39.79
N VAL A 123 26.41 60.33 40.09
CA VAL A 123 25.33 61.01 39.34
C VAL A 123 25.39 60.70 37.83
N TYR A 124 25.60 59.43 37.48
CA TYR A 124 25.67 58.88 36.11
C TYR A 124 26.84 59.36 35.22
N VAL A 125 27.37 60.57 35.43
CA VAL A 125 28.24 61.25 34.44
C VAL A 125 29.41 62.04 35.04
N ARG A 126 29.63 62.04 36.37
CA ARG A 126 30.57 62.96 37.02
C ARG A 126 31.74 62.19 37.65
N PRO A 127 32.93 62.18 37.02
CA PRO A 127 34.09 61.49 37.58
C PRO A 127 34.70 62.27 38.76
N TYR A 128 35.19 61.54 39.74
CA TYR A 128 35.97 62.04 40.88
C TYR A 128 37.12 61.07 41.15
N ALA A 129 38.33 61.61 41.39
CA ALA A 129 39.48 60.79 41.76
C ALA A 129 39.21 59.95 43.02
N VAL A 130 39.67 58.70 43.01
CA VAL A 130 39.77 57.84 44.20
C VAL A 130 41.23 57.44 44.43
N LYS A 131 41.52 56.74 45.53
CA LYS A 131 42.86 56.19 45.73
C LYS A 131 43.08 55.02 44.74
N PRO A 132 44.22 54.92 44.06
CA PRO A 132 44.54 53.74 43.26
C PRO A 132 44.50 52.45 44.08
N ARG A 133 43.88 51.43 43.52
CA ARG A 133 43.81 50.07 44.06
C ARG A 133 44.74 49.17 43.26
N SER A 134 45.46 48.27 43.93
CA SER A 134 46.23 47.24 43.23
C SER A 134 45.27 46.22 42.61
N ILE A 135 45.42 45.98 41.31
CA ILE A 135 44.55 45.09 40.53
C ILE A 135 45.13 43.66 40.53
N GLY A 136 46.45 43.54 40.42
CA GLY A 136 47.19 42.27 40.45
C GLY A 136 47.34 41.65 39.05
N ASP A 137 48.53 41.11 38.75
CA ASP A 137 48.77 40.45 37.46
C ASP A 137 47.85 39.22 37.31
N PRO A 138 47.27 38.95 36.11
CA PRO A 138 47.51 39.59 34.82
C PRO A 138 46.61 40.82 34.52
N TRP A 139 45.76 41.23 35.45
CA TRP A 139 44.66 42.16 35.21
C TRP A 139 45.11 43.63 35.07
N THR A 140 44.59 44.32 34.06
CA THR A 140 44.91 45.73 33.78
C THR A 140 43.85 46.70 34.27
N THR A 141 42.62 46.21 34.42
CA THR A 141 41.41 47.00 34.70
C THR A 141 40.53 46.29 35.72
N LEU A 142 39.99 47.05 36.68
CA LEU A 142 39.02 46.63 37.68
C LEU A 142 37.86 47.62 37.72
N PHE A 143 36.65 47.10 37.56
CA PHE A 143 35.40 47.79 37.93
C PHE A 143 34.92 47.29 39.30
N VAL A 144 34.43 48.18 40.15
CA VAL A 144 33.80 47.87 41.43
C VAL A 144 32.39 48.46 41.44
N PHE A 145 31.39 47.62 41.72
CA PHE A 145 29.98 47.99 41.77
C PHE A 145 29.39 47.67 43.15
N PRO A 146 29.52 48.58 44.14
CA PRO A 146 28.88 48.40 45.45
C PRO A 146 27.36 48.38 45.33
N PHE A 147 26.70 47.46 46.03
CA PHE A 147 25.24 47.31 46.04
C PHE A 147 24.57 48.37 46.95
N ASP A 148 24.76 49.64 46.59
CA ASP A 148 24.26 50.81 47.32
C ASP A 148 23.09 51.54 46.63
N ALA A 149 22.49 50.94 45.59
CA ALA A 149 21.29 51.48 44.96
C ALA A 149 20.03 51.31 45.85
N PRO A 150 19.23 52.37 46.08
CA PRO A 150 18.06 52.31 46.97
C PRO A 150 16.83 51.60 46.38
N SER A 151 17.01 50.90 45.24
CA SER A 151 15.95 50.22 44.48
C SER A 151 16.12 48.70 44.41
N VAL A 152 17.25 48.17 44.87
CA VAL A 152 17.58 46.74 44.91
C VAL A 152 18.44 46.51 46.15
N ASP A 153 18.01 45.61 47.03
CA ASP A 153 18.83 45.16 48.16
C ASP A 153 19.99 44.25 47.70
N PRO A 154 21.07 44.11 48.48
CA PRO A 154 22.23 43.31 48.09
C PRO A 154 21.93 41.82 47.86
N GLU A 155 20.94 41.25 48.56
CA GLU A 155 20.52 39.85 48.40
C GLU A 155 19.90 39.63 47.02
N THR A 156 18.93 40.47 46.63
CA THR A 156 18.36 40.49 45.28
C THR A 156 19.41 40.80 44.21
N ALA A 157 20.35 41.70 44.48
CA ALA A 157 21.44 42.01 43.54
C ALA A 157 22.36 40.80 43.31
N CYS A 158 22.72 40.07 44.37
CA CYS A 158 23.48 38.82 44.28
C CYS A 158 22.71 37.76 43.50
N GLN A 159 21.40 37.59 43.76
CA GLN A 159 20.58 36.61 43.05
C GLN A 159 20.52 36.92 41.55
N GLU A 160 20.12 38.13 41.14
CA GLU A 160 19.97 38.46 39.72
C GLU A 160 21.29 38.38 38.94
N ILE A 161 22.39 38.86 39.52
CA ILE A 161 23.70 38.84 38.86
C ILE A 161 24.25 37.39 38.81
N GLY A 162 24.10 36.62 39.88
CA GLY A 162 24.51 35.22 39.93
C GLY A 162 23.70 34.34 38.98
N GLU A 163 22.38 34.52 38.92
CA GLU A 163 21.53 33.83 37.94
C GLU A 163 21.91 34.22 36.50
N CYS A 164 22.23 35.48 36.22
CA CYS A 164 22.68 35.91 34.89
C CYS A 164 23.99 35.22 34.48
N LEU A 165 25.02 35.25 35.33
CA LEU A 165 26.34 34.64 35.06
C LEU A 165 26.26 33.11 34.90
N CYS A 166 25.53 32.44 35.79
CA CYS A 166 25.28 31.00 35.71
C CYS A 166 24.46 30.59 34.47
N ASN A 167 23.60 31.46 33.94
CA ASN A 167 22.76 31.19 32.77
C ASN A 167 23.27 31.84 31.47
N LEU A 168 24.49 32.39 31.44
CA LEU A 168 25.15 32.73 30.19
C LEU A 168 25.22 31.46 29.30
N ASN A 169 24.94 31.66 28.02
CA ASN A 169 24.90 30.58 27.05
C ASN A 169 26.32 30.21 26.61
N VAL A 170 26.61 28.92 26.36
CA VAL A 170 27.93 28.47 25.87
C VAL A 170 28.37 29.18 24.57
N ARG A 171 27.42 29.71 23.77
CA ARG A 171 27.70 30.48 22.55
C ARG A 171 28.06 31.95 22.80
N THR A 172 28.07 32.44 24.05
CA THR A 172 28.40 33.84 24.40
C THR A 172 29.73 34.31 23.81
N PRO A 173 30.85 33.54 23.93
CA PRO A 173 32.12 33.93 23.31
C PRO A 173 32.26 33.55 21.82
N LEU A 174 31.30 32.83 21.21
CA LEU A 174 31.45 32.20 19.89
C LEU A 174 31.93 33.16 18.78
N PHE A 175 31.27 34.32 18.68
CA PHE A 175 31.53 35.31 17.64
C PHE A 175 32.55 36.39 18.03
N LEU A 176 33.01 36.40 19.28
CA LEU A 176 34.09 37.28 19.74
C LEU A 176 35.41 36.96 18.99
N ARG A 177 36.36 37.87 19.10
CA ARG A 177 37.67 37.85 18.43
C ARG A 177 38.82 37.87 19.43
N ASN A 178 38.71 38.65 20.49
CA ASN A 178 39.79 38.84 21.48
C ASN A 178 39.59 37.95 22.71
N ILE A 179 38.41 38.01 23.34
CA ILE A 179 38.09 37.24 24.55
C ILE A 179 38.06 35.74 24.24
N LYS A 180 38.77 34.98 25.08
CA LYS A 180 38.86 33.51 25.05
C LYS A 180 38.29 32.85 26.30
N GLU A 181 38.26 33.58 27.41
CA GLU A 181 37.98 33.08 28.75
C GLU A 181 37.07 34.08 29.47
N ILE A 182 35.91 33.60 29.93
CA ILE A 182 34.95 34.36 30.73
C ILE A 182 34.72 33.58 32.02
N ASP A 183 35.42 33.99 33.08
CA ASP A 183 35.31 33.40 34.42
C ASP A 183 34.22 34.08 35.23
N TYR A 184 33.59 33.32 36.13
CA TYR A 184 32.80 33.88 37.21
C TYR A 184 33.00 33.12 38.53
N GLU A 185 33.10 33.89 39.61
CA GLU A 185 33.13 33.41 40.99
C GLU A 185 31.91 33.98 41.74
N LEU A 186 31.00 33.11 42.19
CA LEU A 186 29.88 33.47 43.06
C LEU A 186 30.15 33.01 44.51
N LEU A 187 29.21 33.30 45.41
CA LEU A 187 29.30 32.94 46.83
C LEU A 187 29.38 31.42 47.06
N ASP A 188 28.63 30.63 46.28
CA ASP A 188 28.49 29.18 46.45
C ASP A 188 29.06 28.34 45.28
N THR A 189 29.31 28.95 44.11
CA THR A 189 29.69 28.24 42.87
C THR A 189 30.57 29.09 41.97
N ASP A 190 31.41 28.41 41.19
CA ASP A 190 32.28 28.94 40.14
C ASP A 190 31.89 28.40 38.76
N GLY A 191 32.42 29.02 37.71
CA GLY A 191 32.31 28.52 36.35
C GLY A 191 33.10 29.36 35.34
N VAL A 192 33.34 28.77 34.18
CA VAL A 192 34.12 29.38 33.09
C VAL A 192 33.49 29.05 31.73
N TYR A 193 33.53 30.03 30.82
CA TYR A 193 33.25 29.81 29.41
C TYR A 193 34.54 30.00 28.60
N LEU A 194 34.99 28.93 27.95
CA LEU A 194 36.20 28.91 27.14
C LEU A 194 35.87 28.93 25.63
N ARG A 195 36.81 29.45 24.86
CA ARG A 195 36.71 29.62 23.41
C ARG A 195 38.07 29.36 22.74
N GLU A 196 38.19 28.23 22.05
CA GLU A 196 39.34 27.93 21.19
C GLU A 196 39.01 28.19 19.72
N GLU A 197 39.98 28.70 18.96
CA GLU A 197 39.83 28.97 17.53
C GLU A 197 41.00 28.36 16.73
N THR A 198 40.66 27.61 15.68
CA THR A 198 41.61 27.00 14.74
C THR A 198 41.24 27.32 13.29
N GLY A 199 42.26 27.47 12.43
CA GLY A 199 42.04 27.76 11.01
C GLY A 199 41.69 26.51 10.21
N ARG A 200 40.53 26.47 9.54
CA ARG A 200 40.08 25.34 8.73
C ARG A 200 39.77 25.75 7.30
N CYS A 201 40.77 25.57 6.43
CA CYS A 201 40.79 25.99 5.02
C CYS A 201 40.51 27.49 4.82
N SER A 202 39.23 27.88 4.72
CA SER A 202 38.77 29.25 4.49
C SER A 202 37.67 29.69 5.47
N ALA A 203 37.50 28.93 6.56
CA ALA A 203 36.66 29.21 7.72
C ALA A 203 37.51 29.18 9.00
N ARG A 204 36.99 29.75 10.09
CA ARG A 204 37.50 29.52 11.44
C ARG A 204 36.66 28.44 12.11
N GLN A 205 37.28 27.37 12.58
CA GLN A 205 36.64 26.40 13.45
C GLN A 205 36.76 26.92 14.89
N VAL A 206 35.62 27.09 15.56
CA VAL A 206 35.56 27.58 16.94
C VAL A 206 34.91 26.50 17.80
N GLU A 207 35.61 26.11 18.86
CA GLU A 207 35.07 25.27 19.93
C GLU A 207 34.75 26.17 21.12
N VAL A 208 33.54 26.04 21.65
CA VAL A 208 33.10 26.75 22.85
C VAL A 208 32.71 25.75 23.93
N LEU A 209 33.22 25.97 25.14
CA LEU A 209 33.04 25.10 26.30
C LEU A 209 32.43 25.92 27.44
N GLY A 210 31.49 25.32 28.16
CA GLY A 210 30.88 25.89 29.36
C GLY A 210 31.03 24.91 30.52
N GLN A 211 31.91 25.23 31.46
CA GLN A 211 32.12 24.45 32.67
C GLN A 211 31.47 25.17 33.86
N LYS A 212 30.58 24.46 34.55
CA LYS A 212 29.81 24.93 35.71
C LYS A 212 29.86 23.82 36.77
N SER A 213 29.21 23.98 37.92
CA SER A 213 29.05 22.92 38.94
C SER A 213 28.07 21.79 38.52
N GLY A 214 28.20 21.29 37.28
CA GLY A 214 27.29 20.35 36.62
C GLY A 214 27.96 19.65 35.43
N PRO A 215 27.22 19.15 34.43
CA PRO A 215 27.80 18.59 33.22
C PRO A 215 28.47 19.68 32.35
N GLU A 216 29.56 19.31 31.69
CA GLU A 216 30.28 20.15 30.72
C GLU A 216 29.47 20.30 29.43
N GLU A 217 29.21 21.53 28.99
CA GLU A 217 28.57 21.82 27.70
C GLU A 217 29.64 22.16 26.65
N SER A 218 29.68 21.45 25.52
CA SER A 218 30.61 21.70 24.41
C SER A 218 29.89 21.84 23.08
N GLU A 219 30.27 22.83 22.27
CA GLU A 219 29.82 22.96 20.88
C GLU A 219 30.96 23.30 19.91
N ASN A 220 31.01 22.59 18.79
CA ASN A 220 31.92 22.89 17.67
C ASN A 220 31.18 23.61 16.54
N TRP A 221 31.83 24.63 15.96
CA TRP A 221 31.26 25.50 14.94
C TRP A 221 32.25 25.79 13.82
N LEU A 222 31.79 25.86 12.56
CA LEU A 222 32.50 26.56 11.48
C LEU A 222 31.88 27.93 11.27
N ILE A 223 32.70 28.97 11.41
CA ILE A 223 32.34 30.34 11.10
C ILE A 223 33.03 30.77 9.81
N PHE A 224 32.22 31.20 8.84
CA PHE A 224 32.65 31.79 7.57
C PHE A 224 32.48 33.30 7.66
N GLU A 225 33.39 34.09 7.07
CA GLU A 225 33.29 35.56 7.06
C GLU A 225 33.42 36.23 5.68
N GLN A 226 32.87 37.44 5.57
CA GLN A 226 33.02 38.36 4.44
C GLN A 226 33.17 39.81 4.92
N GLN A 227 34.20 40.49 4.40
CA GLN A 227 34.56 41.86 4.79
C GLN A 227 33.80 42.90 3.97
N VAL A 228 32.77 43.50 4.58
CA VAL A 228 31.86 44.49 4.00
C VAL A 228 32.42 45.90 4.17
N THR A 229 32.55 46.66 3.08
CA THR A 229 32.95 48.08 3.17
C THR A 229 31.83 48.93 3.78
N VAL A 230 32.17 49.70 4.81
CA VAL A 230 31.32 50.67 5.49
C VAL A 230 31.09 51.89 4.58
N PRO A 231 29.85 52.42 4.45
CA PRO A 231 29.59 53.68 3.76
C PRO A 231 30.49 54.80 4.28
N ASP A 232 30.94 55.68 3.38
CA ASP A 232 31.62 56.95 3.67
C ASP A 232 32.98 56.88 4.39
N LYS A 233 33.39 55.73 4.97
CA LYS A 233 34.62 55.62 5.79
C LYS A 233 35.72 54.70 5.26
N SER A 234 35.53 54.00 4.14
CA SER A 234 36.49 53.02 3.53
C SER A 234 36.92 51.82 4.41
N ARG A 235 36.70 51.86 5.72
CA ARG A 235 36.88 50.75 6.68
C ARG A 235 36.00 49.57 6.28
N LYS A 236 36.43 48.36 6.65
CA LYS A 236 35.67 47.12 6.46
C LYS A 236 35.31 46.50 7.81
N VAL A 237 34.26 45.69 7.80
CA VAL A 237 33.74 44.94 8.94
C VAL A 237 33.25 43.57 8.48
N PRO A 238 33.36 42.52 9.31
CA PRO A 238 32.86 41.20 8.96
C PRO A 238 31.32 41.14 9.02
N VAL A 239 30.71 40.46 8.06
CA VAL A 239 29.50 39.65 8.31
C VAL A 239 29.92 38.19 8.39
N GLU A 240 29.21 37.40 9.19
CA GLU A 240 29.58 36.03 9.50
C GLU A 240 28.40 35.07 9.49
N VAL A 241 28.68 33.81 9.14
CA VAL A 241 27.72 32.69 9.15
C VAL A 241 28.35 31.53 9.93
N GLY A 242 27.67 31.06 10.98
CA GLY A 242 28.11 29.97 11.84
C GLY A 242 27.25 28.71 11.68
N PHE A 243 27.87 27.58 11.35
CA PHE A 243 27.24 26.25 11.29
C PHE A 243 27.79 25.33 12.38
N ARG A 244 26.91 24.71 13.18
CA ARG A 244 27.29 23.74 14.23
C ARG A 244 27.69 22.41 13.59
N ILE A 245 28.79 21.82 14.04
CA ILE A 245 29.27 20.49 13.63
C ILE A 245 29.20 19.51 14.79
N GLU A 246 28.85 18.26 14.44
CA GLU A 246 28.94 17.11 15.33
C GLU A 246 29.56 15.92 14.60
N ASN A 247 30.15 14.99 15.35
CA ASN A 247 30.47 13.66 14.84
C ASN A 247 29.22 12.77 14.85
N ASP A 248 28.89 12.14 13.73
CA ASP A 248 27.82 11.16 13.65
C ASP A 248 28.15 9.93 14.55
N PRO A 249 27.28 9.56 15.49
CA PRO A 249 27.58 8.52 16.49
C PRO A 249 27.71 7.11 15.91
N LYS A 250 27.32 6.87 14.64
CA LYS A 250 27.40 5.56 13.97
C LYS A 250 28.67 5.39 13.16
N ASN A 251 29.10 6.42 12.44
CA ASN A 251 30.21 6.32 11.47
C ASN A 251 31.41 7.23 11.80
N LYS A 252 31.30 8.12 12.79
CA LYS A 252 32.33 9.09 13.20
C LYS A 252 32.82 10.05 12.09
N LYS A 253 32.03 10.28 11.05
CA LYS A 253 32.20 11.45 10.18
C LYS A 253 31.62 12.68 10.86
N GLU A 254 32.24 13.82 10.62
CA GLU A 254 31.63 15.12 10.91
C GLU A 254 30.41 15.37 10.00
N ARG A 255 29.42 16.05 10.55
CA ARG A 255 28.21 16.51 9.84
C ARG A 255 27.80 17.88 10.38
N ILE A 256 27.20 18.72 9.55
CA ILE A 256 26.51 19.92 10.04
C ILE A 256 25.13 19.53 10.58
N VAL A 257 24.77 20.14 11.71
CA VAL A 257 23.50 19.95 12.41
C VAL A 257 22.72 21.25 12.51
N ARG A 258 21.40 21.09 12.62
CA ARG A 258 20.41 22.15 12.84
C ARG A 258 20.53 22.67 14.28
N ILE A 259 20.08 23.89 14.54
CA ILE A 259 19.86 24.42 15.89
C ILE A 259 18.41 24.88 16.08
N ASP A 260 17.85 24.65 17.28
CA ASP A 260 16.43 24.93 17.56
C ASP A 260 16.11 26.43 17.76
N ARG A 261 17.14 27.26 18.01
CA ARG A 261 17.00 28.71 18.19
C ARG A 261 18.17 29.45 17.55
N SER A 262 17.86 30.41 16.68
CA SER A 262 18.80 31.17 15.85
C SER A 262 18.54 32.68 15.99
N PRO A 263 18.85 33.26 17.16
CA PRO A 263 18.81 34.71 17.32
C PRO A 263 19.78 35.38 16.34
N LEU A 264 19.42 36.56 15.84
CA LEU A 264 20.35 37.43 15.14
C LEU A 264 21.41 37.87 16.16
N ILE A 265 22.68 37.63 15.84
CA ILE A 265 23.78 38.00 16.72
C ILE A 265 24.35 39.34 16.25
N VAL A 266 24.54 40.25 17.21
CA VAL A 266 25.22 41.53 17.04
C VAL A 266 26.30 41.56 18.11
N TYR A 267 27.35 40.76 17.89
CA TYR A 267 28.31 40.25 18.89
C TYR A 267 27.67 39.32 19.95
N PHE A 268 26.58 39.76 20.57
CA PHE A 268 25.74 38.94 21.46
C PHE A 268 24.35 38.66 20.86
N PRO A 269 23.63 37.62 21.32
CA PRO A 269 22.27 37.32 20.86
C PRO A 269 21.27 38.45 21.12
N THR A 270 20.49 38.82 20.10
CA THR A 270 19.33 39.71 20.23
C THR A 270 18.02 38.90 20.37
N GLU A 271 16.90 39.54 20.70
CA GLU A 271 15.58 38.87 20.70
C GLU A 271 15.07 38.57 19.28
N LYS A 272 15.68 39.18 18.25
CA LYS A 272 15.29 39.01 16.85
C LYS A 272 15.66 37.61 16.34
N ASP A 273 14.74 36.67 16.50
CA ASP A 273 14.79 35.35 15.84
C ASP A 273 14.90 35.50 14.31
N THR A 274 15.81 34.73 13.71
CA THR A 274 16.07 34.71 12.26
C THR A 274 15.30 33.62 11.52
N ARG A 275 14.77 32.61 12.23
CA ARG A 275 14.19 31.36 11.68
C ARG A 275 15.13 30.51 10.82
N LEU A 276 16.41 30.86 10.75
CA LEU A 276 17.44 30.00 10.14
C LEU A 276 17.71 28.81 11.08
N GLU A 277 18.25 27.70 10.60
CA GLU A 277 18.71 26.61 11.50
C GLU A 277 20.24 26.62 11.64
N PHE A 278 20.84 27.81 11.48
CA PHE A 278 22.24 28.19 11.69
C PHE A 278 22.32 29.64 12.21
N LEU A 279 23.51 30.11 12.62
CA LEU A 279 23.69 31.46 13.18
C LEU A 279 24.25 32.45 12.16
N ILE A 280 23.87 33.72 12.31
CA ILE A 280 24.45 34.85 11.57
C ILE A 280 24.83 35.98 12.52
N ASN A 281 26.03 36.55 12.32
CA ASN A 281 26.55 37.69 13.09
C ASN A 281 26.92 38.85 12.16
N GLY A 282 26.82 40.08 12.65
CA GLY A 282 27.35 41.26 11.98
C GLY A 282 27.08 42.56 12.73
N PRO A 283 27.66 43.69 12.27
CA PRO A 283 27.53 45.01 12.87
C PRO A 283 26.20 45.69 12.50
N TYR A 284 25.08 45.02 12.78
CA TYR A 284 23.75 45.57 12.55
C TYR A 284 23.47 46.76 13.48
N ARG A 285 22.80 47.80 12.96
CA ARG A 285 22.25 48.87 13.79
C ARG A 285 21.05 48.31 14.57
N THR A 286 21.12 48.36 15.89
CA THR A 286 20.05 47.92 16.80
C THR A 286 19.14 49.06 17.25
N THR A 287 18.07 48.70 17.96
CA THR A 287 17.34 49.57 18.90
C THR A 287 18.24 50.04 20.06
N PRO A 288 17.83 51.09 20.82
CA PRO A 288 18.56 51.51 22.02
C PRO A 288 18.68 50.43 23.10
N ALA A 289 17.68 49.56 23.24
CA ALA A 289 17.66 48.44 24.19
C ALA A 289 18.38 47.18 23.67
N ARG A 290 18.85 47.19 22.41
CA ARG A 290 19.55 46.10 21.71
C ARG A 290 18.78 44.78 21.50
N ASP A 291 17.54 44.71 21.96
CA ASP A 291 16.57 43.64 21.72
C ASP A 291 16.35 43.34 20.22
N ASN A 292 16.39 44.37 19.36
CA ASN A 292 15.93 44.26 17.98
C ASN A 292 16.72 45.15 17.00
N ILE A 293 16.40 45.06 15.70
CA ILE A 293 17.03 45.86 14.64
C ILE A 293 15.97 46.59 13.79
N PRO A 294 16.19 47.85 13.37
CA PRO A 294 15.32 48.51 12.41
C PRO A 294 15.44 47.86 11.02
N GLU A 295 14.45 47.05 10.63
CA GLU A 295 14.41 46.32 9.35
C GLU A 295 14.43 47.25 8.13
N HIS A 296 14.02 48.50 8.30
CA HIS A 296 13.94 49.47 7.21
C HIS A 296 15.26 50.21 6.95
N ASP A 297 16.25 50.11 7.84
CA ASP A 297 17.54 50.77 7.73
C ASP A 297 18.35 50.28 6.51
N ALA A 298 19.07 51.21 5.86
CA ALA A 298 19.79 50.95 4.62
C ALA A 298 21.07 50.12 4.81
N TRP A 299 21.71 50.22 5.97
CA TRP A 299 22.91 49.45 6.31
C TRP A 299 22.54 48.03 6.72
N ASN A 300 21.52 47.85 7.57
CA ASN A 300 20.95 46.54 7.90
C ASN A 300 20.50 45.77 6.64
N LYS A 301 19.82 46.44 5.70
CA LYS A 301 19.47 45.89 4.38
C LYS A 301 20.68 45.55 3.50
N LYS A 302 21.82 46.23 3.67
CA LYS A 302 23.08 45.87 2.99
C LYS A 302 23.66 44.60 3.61
N LEU A 303 23.80 44.56 4.93
CA LEU A 303 24.39 43.42 5.65
C LEU A 303 23.67 42.10 5.37
N ILE A 304 22.33 42.09 5.30
CA ILE A 304 21.57 40.87 4.92
C ILE A 304 21.90 40.40 3.50
N ARG A 305 22.13 41.30 2.53
CA ARG A 305 22.52 40.90 1.16
C ARG A 305 23.94 40.32 1.13
N GLU A 306 24.87 40.94 1.84
CA GLU A 306 26.24 40.44 2.00
C GLU A 306 26.25 39.07 2.70
N THR A 307 25.38 38.89 3.71
CA THR A 307 25.16 37.61 4.40
C THR A 307 24.57 36.56 3.45
N ALA A 308 23.63 36.93 2.58
CA ALA A 308 23.07 36.02 1.58
C ALA A 308 24.12 35.54 0.54
N GLU A 309 25.01 36.42 0.09
CA GLU A 309 26.18 36.03 -0.73
C GLU A 309 27.12 35.10 0.05
N LEU A 310 27.38 35.42 1.33
CA LEU A 310 28.26 34.62 2.20
C LEU A 310 27.69 33.22 2.48
N VAL A 311 26.38 33.04 2.69
CA VAL A 311 25.76 31.71 2.85
C VAL A 311 25.99 30.85 1.60
N VAL A 312 25.78 31.40 0.40
CA VAL A 312 26.03 30.64 -0.85
C VAL A 312 27.53 30.36 -1.06
N LYS A 313 28.41 31.31 -0.74
CA LYS A 313 29.86 31.09 -0.74
C LYS A 313 30.25 29.96 0.23
N SER A 314 29.66 29.95 1.43
CA SER A 314 29.87 28.92 2.45
C SER A 314 29.42 27.55 1.96
N LEU A 315 28.28 27.45 1.26
CA LEU A 315 27.82 26.17 0.66
C LEU A 315 28.82 25.57 -0.32
N ARG A 316 29.47 26.39 -1.16
CA ARG A 316 30.54 25.93 -2.06
C ARG A 316 31.76 25.44 -1.28
N GLN A 317 32.16 26.17 -0.24
CA GLN A 317 33.28 25.78 0.62
C GLN A 317 32.97 24.51 1.45
N LEU A 318 31.71 24.29 1.83
CA LEU A 318 31.26 23.07 2.51
C LEU A 318 31.15 21.86 1.57
N LYS A 319 30.95 22.07 0.25
CA LYS A 319 31.13 21.03 -0.79
C LYS A 319 32.59 20.56 -0.84
N GLU A 320 33.53 21.51 -0.81
CA GLU A 320 34.98 21.23 -0.79
C GLU A 320 35.46 20.51 0.48
N MET A 321 34.70 20.57 1.58
CA MET A 321 35.02 19.94 2.88
C MET A 321 34.33 18.58 3.13
N ASP A 322 33.60 18.00 2.16
CA ASP A 322 32.77 16.78 2.34
C ASP A 322 31.65 16.95 3.41
N LEU A 323 31.22 18.20 3.67
CA LEU A 323 30.20 18.54 4.67
C LEU A 323 28.82 18.87 4.06
N LEU A 324 28.77 19.17 2.76
CA LEU A 324 27.52 19.44 2.03
C LEU A 324 26.68 18.16 1.90
N SER A 325 25.72 18.03 2.80
CA SER A 325 24.99 16.79 3.07
C SER A 325 23.48 17.04 3.21
N VAL A 326 22.69 15.97 3.24
CA VAL A 326 21.22 16.07 3.42
C VAL A 326 20.85 16.70 4.77
N SER A 327 21.69 16.59 5.82
CA SER A 327 21.45 17.32 7.08
C SER A 327 21.72 18.81 6.96
N LEU A 328 22.78 19.23 6.24
CA LEU A 328 23.03 20.64 5.94
C LEU A 328 21.91 21.25 5.09
N LEU A 329 21.49 20.58 4.00
CA LEU A 329 20.36 21.05 3.19
C LEU A 329 19.08 21.21 4.03
N GLY A 330 18.90 20.34 5.02
CA GLY A 330 17.82 20.44 6.00
C GLY A 330 17.86 21.71 6.85
N ALA A 331 19.06 22.23 7.16
CA ALA A 331 19.27 23.40 8.01
C ALA A 331 19.22 24.75 7.26
N LEU A 332 19.06 24.72 5.94
CA LEU A 332 18.91 25.92 5.10
C LEU A 332 17.51 26.52 5.23
N PRO A 333 17.30 27.79 4.80
CA PRO A 333 15.97 28.38 4.70
C PRO A 333 15.13 27.65 3.63
N ILE A 334 14.46 26.58 4.03
CA ILE A 334 13.62 25.71 3.18
C ILE A 334 12.12 25.82 3.48
N ARG A 335 11.72 26.44 4.60
CA ARG A 335 10.31 26.69 4.97
C ARG A 335 9.85 28.04 4.45
N MET A 336 8.96 28.06 3.46
CA MET A 336 8.49 29.32 2.86
C MET A 336 7.72 30.22 3.85
N ASP A 337 7.01 29.63 4.82
CA ASP A 337 6.18 30.38 5.78
C ASP A 337 7.02 31.30 6.70
N ASP A 338 8.27 30.93 6.99
CA ASP A 338 9.22 31.76 7.75
C ASP A 338 9.89 32.85 6.88
N PHE A 339 9.90 32.68 5.54
CA PHE A 339 10.64 33.50 4.58
C PHE A 339 9.79 34.01 3.42
N SER A 340 8.62 34.58 3.74
CA SER A 340 7.78 35.31 2.76
C SER A 340 8.52 36.50 2.12
N GLU A 341 8.03 36.99 0.97
CA GLU A 341 8.70 38.10 0.25
C GLU A 341 8.80 39.42 1.04
N THR A 342 7.98 39.58 2.08
CA THR A 342 8.02 40.73 3.00
C THR A 342 8.95 40.52 4.20
N SER A 343 9.47 39.30 4.41
CA SER A 343 10.40 38.99 5.50
C SER A 343 11.75 39.66 5.30
N PHE A 344 12.28 40.27 6.36
CA PHE A 344 13.60 40.90 6.35
C PHE A 344 14.74 39.92 5.95
N PHE A 345 14.56 38.62 6.21
CA PHE A 345 15.53 37.57 5.87
C PHE A 345 15.31 36.91 4.48
N TYR A 346 14.26 37.30 3.74
CA TYR A 346 13.97 36.80 2.38
C TYR A 346 15.15 36.86 1.38
N PRO A 347 16.07 37.86 1.43
CA PRO A 347 17.25 37.84 0.55
C PRO A 347 18.14 36.61 0.74
N ILE A 348 18.18 36.01 1.93
CA ILE A 348 18.94 34.78 2.19
C ILE A 348 18.22 33.58 1.55
N PHE A 349 16.91 33.41 1.81
CA PHE A 349 16.08 32.37 1.19
C PHE A 349 16.16 32.41 -0.34
N SER A 350 15.91 33.57 -0.95
CA SER A 350 15.87 33.71 -2.41
C SER A 350 17.23 33.50 -3.08
N LYS A 351 18.33 33.91 -2.41
CA LYS A 351 19.69 33.68 -2.89
C LYS A 351 20.11 32.20 -2.77
N VAL A 352 19.78 31.54 -1.66
CA VAL A 352 20.03 30.10 -1.46
C VAL A 352 19.21 29.27 -2.46
N ARG A 353 17.90 29.53 -2.59
CA ARG A 353 17.02 28.89 -3.59
C ARG A 353 17.65 28.95 -4.97
N ARG A 354 18.08 30.14 -5.41
CA ARG A 354 18.71 30.32 -6.71
C ARG A 354 20.00 29.52 -6.88
N ALA A 355 20.88 29.51 -5.87
CA ALA A 355 22.11 28.71 -5.92
C ALA A 355 21.80 27.21 -6.06
N LEU A 356 20.81 26.69 -5.34
CA LEU A 356 20.39 25.28 -5.47
C LEU A 356 19.74 24.97 -6.83
N MET A 357 19.11 25.96 -7.50
CA MET A 357 18.59 25.81 -8.87
C MET A 357 19.68 25.82 -9.94
N ASP A 358 20.65 26.74 -9.82
CA ASP A 358 21.59 27.10 -10.88
C ASP A 358 22.98 26.46 -10.71
N GLU A 359 23.33 25.92 -9.53
CA GLU A 359 24.66 25.37 -9.20
C GLU A 359 24.60 23.94 -8.63
N GLU A 360 25.67 23.17 -8.81
CA GLU A 360 25.80 21.79 -8.31
C GLU A 360 25.97 21.73 -6.77
N LEU A 361 24.89 21.92 -6.03
CA LEU A 361 24.87 21.99 -4.57
C LEU A 361 23.91 20.99 -3.91
N LEU A 362 23.20 20.15 -4.69
CA LEU A 362 22.36 19.07 -4.14
C LEU A 362 23.12 17.73 -4.21
N PRO A 363 23.28 16.97 -3.11
CA PRO A 363 23.92 15.65 -3.13
C PRO A 363 23.17 14.66 -4.01
N ALA A 364 23.90 14.02 -4.93
CA ALA A 364 23.40 12.98 -5.83
C ALA A 364 23.55 11.56 -5.25
N ASP A 365 22.94 10.57 -5.90
CA ASP A 365 22.99 9.17 -5.47
C ASP A 365 24.35 8.47 -5.67
N ASP A 366 25.19 9.01 -6.56
CA ASP A 366 26.56 8.57 -6.83
C ASP A 366 27.62 9.17 -5.87
N GLY A 367 27.21 10.01 -4.92
CA GLY A 367 28.11 10.76 -4.04
C GLY A 367 28.73 12.02 -4.68
N THR A 368 28.30 12.42 -5.88
CA THR A 368 28.60 13.72 -6.48
C THR A 368 27.48 14.73 -6.18
N PHE A 369 27.40 15.81 -6.94
CA PHE A 369 26.45 16.90 -6.72
C PHE A 369 25.79 17.32 -8.05
N VAL A 370 24.57 17.83 -7.98
CA VAL A 370 23.78 18.25 -9.14
C VAL A 370 23.01 19.54 -8.83
N ALA A 371 22.67 20.32 -9.86
CA ALA A 371 21.79 21.49 -9.77
C ALA A 371 20.32 21.06 -9.94
N ALA A 372 19.36 21.71 -9.27
CA ALA A 372 17.96 21.25 -9.24
C ALA A 372 17.34 21.05 -10.63
N ARG A 373 17.68 21.92 -11.59
CA ARG A 373 17.23 21.83 -13.00
C ARG A 373 17.59 20.50 -13.68
N ASN A 374 18.70 19.91 -13.28
CA ASN A 374 19.23 18.63 -13.77
C ASN A 374 19.01 17.48 -12.75
N ALA A 375 18.23 17.71 -11.70
CA ALA A 375 17.95 16.73 -10.66
C ALA A 375 16.62 16.01 -10.88
N LYS A 376 16.50 14.79 -10.33
CA LYS A 376 15.24 14.04 -10.17
C LYS A 376 15.19 13.35 -8.82
N ILE A 377 14.00 13.13 -8.27
CA ILE A 377 13.77 12.32 -7.07
C ILE A 377 13.12 11.00 -7.48
N ALA A 378 13.68 9.86 -7.07
CA ALA A 378 13.09 8.55 -7.32
C ALA A 378 12.03 8.20 -6.25
N ARG A 379 10.84 7.74 -6.65
CA ARG A 379 9.87 7.12 -5.71
C ARG A 379 10.30 5.71 -5.34
N GLY A 380 11.31 5.63 -4.46
CA GLY A 380 11.87 4.38 -3.93
C GLY A 380 13.12 3.89 -4.68
N VAL A 381 14.00 3.20 -3.95
CA VAL A 381 15.35 2.81 -4.41
C VAL A 381 15.39 1.90 -5.63
N GLY A 382 14.30 1.19 -5.95
CA GLY A 382 14.26 0.29 -7.10
C GLY A 382 14.49 1.00 -8.45
N LEU A 383 14.14 2.28 -8.57
CA LEU A 383 14.38 3.05 -9.80
C LEU A 383 15.85 3.45 -9.97
N THR A 384 16.56 3.84 -8.90
CA THR A 384 17.98 4.21 -8.99
C THR A 384 18.87 3.01 -9.31
N GLN A 385 18.47 1.80 -8.87
CA GLN A 385 19.15 0.53 -9.17
C GLN A 385 19.04 0.09 -10.65
N ILE A 386 18.04 0.58 -11.39
CA ILE A 386 17.83 0.24 -12.81
C ILE A 386 18.09 1.40 -13.78
N LEU A 387 18.20 2.64 -13.32
CA LEU A 387 18.48 3.81 -14.17
C LEU A 387 19.72 4.54 -13.68
N ASN A 388 20.85 4.30 -14.36
CA ASN A 388 22.02 5.16 -14.20
C ASN A 388 21.79 6.55 -14.85
N GLN A 389 22.70 7.49 -14.60
CA GLN A 389 22.53 8.89 -14.99
C GLN A 389 22.50 9.11 -16.51
N VAL A 390 23.22 8.29 -17.29
CA VAL A 390 23.13 8.29 -18.76
C VAL A 390 21.75 7.82 -19.22
N GLN A 391 21.27 6.69 -18.69
CA GLN A 391 19.94 6.15 -18.98
C GLN A 391 18.82 7.10 -18.56
N LEU A 392 18.97 7.80 -17.43
CA LEU A 392 18.04 8.81 -16.94
C LEU A 392 17.99 10.02 -17.89
N SER A 393 19.16 10.49 -18.35
CA SER A 393 19.27 11.57 -19.34
C SER A 393 18.63 11.18 -20.69
N GLU A 394 18.85 9.94 -21.15
CA GLU A 394 18.21 9.39 -22.36
C GLU A 394 16.68 9.29 -22.23
N LEU A 395 16.19 8.79 -21.09
CA LEU A 395 14.76 8.60 -20.81
C LEU A 395 13.98 9.92 -20.85
N PHE A 396 14.58 10.98 -20.30
CA PHE A 396 14.01 12.35 -20.29
C PHE A 396 14.42 13.18 -21.51
N GLN A 397 15.20 12.63 -22.44
CA GLN A 397 15.66 13.28 -23.69
C GLN A 397 16.41 14.61 -23.44
N SER A 398 17.21 14.65 -22.38
CA SER A 398 17.99 15.82 -21.98
C SER A 398 19.35 15.89 -22.68
N ASN A 399 19.76 17.10 -23.05
CA ASN A 399 21.14 17.39 -23.50
C ASN A 399 22.11 17.60 -22.32
N ASN A 400 21.60 17.87 -21.12
CA ASN A 400 22.36 17.91 -19.87
C ASN A 400 22.35 16.53 -19.20
N GLU A 401 23.42 16.18 -18.50
CA GLU A 401 23.41 15.04 -17.57
C GLU A 401 22.38 15.27 -16.46
N ILE A 402 21.47 14.30 -16.28
CA ILE A 402 20.48 14.28 -15.20
C ILE A 402 20.90 13.26 -14.15
N LYS A 403 20.85 13.65 -12.87
CA LYS A 403 21.18 12.79 -11.73
C LYS A 403 19.99 12.58 -10.80
N TRP A 404 19.96 11.43 -10.13
CA TRP A 404 19.10 11.25 -8.96
C TRP A 404 19.67 12.01 -7.77
N LEU A 405 18.82 12.60 -6.95
CA LEU A 405 19.22 13.07 -5.62
C LEU A 405 19.41 11.88 -4.67
N SER A 406 20.25 12.09 -3.64
CA SER A 406 20.56 11.09 -2.61
C SER A 406 19.30 10.42 -2.04
N THR A 407 19.34 9.10 -1.92
CA THR A 407 18.23 8.26 -1.44
C THR A 407 17.88 8.45 0.04
N ASP A 408 18.67 9.22 0.80
CA ASP A 408 18.29 9.65 2.15
C ASP A 408 17.17 10.70 2.16
N ILE A 409 16.98 11.43 1.04
CA ILE A 409 15.88 12.39 0.87
C ILE A 409 14.56 11.63 0.72
N THR A 410 13.87 11.46 1.84
CA THR A 410 12.69 10.60 1.99
C THR A 410 11.51 11.37 2.57
N GLN A 411 10.29 10.90 2.32
CA GLN A 411 9.08 11.53 2.84
C GLN A 411 9.01 11.47 4.36
N ASP A 412 9.51 10.38 4.97
CA ASP A 412 9.41 10.15 6.42
C ASP A 412 10.53 10.82 7.22
N ARG A 413 11.76 10.92 6.68
CA ARG A 413 12.91 11.53 7.39
C ARG A 413 13.11 13.01 7.09
N THR A 414 12.76 13.45 5.89
CA THR A 414 13.04 14.81 5.41
C THR A 414 11.83 15.44 4.66
N PRO A 415 10.63 15.48 5.26
CA PRO A 415 9.43 15.97 4.59
C PRO A 415 9.59 17.40 4.07
N ASP A 416 10.03 18.34 4.92
CA ASP A 416 10.19 19.76 4.58
C ASP A 416 11.15 19.97 3.39
N LEU A 417 12.32 19.33 3.43
CA LEU A 417 13.34 19.42 2.37
C LEU A 417 12.83 18.80 1.06
N ARG A 418 12.12 17.68 1.15
CA ARG A 418 11.53 17.01 -0.02
C ARG A 418 10.45 17.88 -0.66
N PHE A 419 9.59 18.49 0.15
CA PHE A 419 8.56 19.43 -0.32
C PHE A 419 9.21 20.65 -0.98
N TYR A 420 10.22 21.26 -0.34
CA TYR A 420 10.98 22.37 -0.92
C TYR A 420 11.62 22.01 -2.26
N LEU A 421 12.21 20.82 -2.38
CA LEU A 421 12.77 20.33 -3.65
C LEU A 421 11.71 20.18 -4.75
N THR A 422 10.55 19.60 -4.46
CA THR A 422 9.49 19.39 -5.47
C THR A 422 8.72 20.65 -5.81
N SER A 423 8.50 21.55 -4.84
CA SER A 423 7.63 22.72 -4.97
C SER A 423 8.40 23.99 -5.35
N GLU A 424 9.52 24.27 -4.69
CA GLU A 424 10.28 25.52 -4.86
C GLU A 424 11.46 25.39 -5.83
N LEU A 425 12.04 24.21 -5.94
CA LEU A 425 13.16 23.94 -6.86
C LEU A 425 12.73 23.19 -8.12
N GLU A 426 11.43 22.91 -8.28
CA GLU A 426 10.82 22.25 -9.45
C GLU A 426 11.46 20.88 -9.80
N VAL A 427 11.98 20.17 -8.80
CA VAL A 427 12.60 18.85 -8.98
C VAL A 427 11.52 17.77 -9.17
N ASP A 428 11.31 17.33 -10.41
CA ASP A 428 10.35 16.25 -10.70
C ASP A 428 10.61 14.99 -9.85
N GLU A 429 9.52 14.46 -9.30
CA GLU A 429 9.50 13.12 -8.72
C GLU A 429 9.12 12.09 -9.79
N VAL A 430 9.98 11.08 -9.98
CA VAL A 430 9.79 10.00 -10.94
C VAL A 430 9.30 8.76 -10.21
N ASP A 431 8.07 8.35 -10.49
CA ASP A 431 7.50 7.09 -9.99
C ASP A 431 7.54 5.97 -11.06
N PRO A 432 7.28 4.70 -10.66
CA PRO A 432 7.30 3.57 -11.60
C PRO A 432 6.30 3.69 -12.78
N ASN A 433 5.23 4.47 -12.64
CA ASN A 433 4.22 4.71 -13.67
C ASN A 433 4.67 5.84 -14.63
N ALA A 434 5.29 6.90 -14.12
CA ALA A 434 5.96 7.93 -14.92
C ALA A 434 7.10 7.32 -15.77
N PHE A 435 7.96 6.51 -15.15
CA PHE A 435 8.97 5.71 -15.85
C PHE A 435 8.32 4.83 -16.93
N ALA A 436 7.34 4.00 -16.57
CA ALA A 436 6.64 3.12 -17.52
C ALA A 436 5.96 3.88 -18.67
N ARG A 437 5.54 5.14 -18.48
CA ARG A 437 5.02 6.02 -19.54
C ARG A 437 6.11 6.56 -20.46
N GLN A 438 7.30 6.87 -19.95
CA GLN A 438 8.42 7.41 -20.74
C GLN A 438 9.21 6.36 -21.54
N ILE A 439 9.36 5.12 -21.04
CA ILE A 439 10.12 4.05 -21.73
C ILE A 439 9.74 3.95 -23.22
N SER A 440 10.70 4.16 -24.12
CA SER A 440 10.50 4.13 -25.58
C SER A 440 11.14 2.89 -26.21
N LYS A 441 10.76 2.55 -27.45
CA LYS A 441 11.44 1.48 -28.20
C LYS A 441 12.92 1.80 -28.44
N GLN A 442 13.26 3.08 -28.62
CA GLN A 442 14.64 3.52 -28.82
C GLN A 442 15.47 3.37 -27.54
N PHE A 443 14.89 3.70 -26.38
CA PHE A 443 15.52 3.49 -25.08
C PHE A 443 15.76 1.99 -24.82
N LEU A 444 14.73 1.15 -24.97
CA LEU A 444 14.85 -0.30 -24.77
C LEU A 444 15.87 -0.96 -25.72
N ALA A 445 16.00 -0.45 -26.95
CA ALA A 445 16.96 -0.96 -27.93
C ALA A 445 18.45 -0.65 -27.61
N ARG A 446 18.73 0.21 -26.62
CA ARG A 446 20.09 0.51 -26.15
C ARG A 446 20.52 -0.32 -24.94
N GLN A 447 19.60 -1.05 -24.31
CA GLN A 447 19.87 -1.75 -23.05
C GLN A 447 20.38 -3.17 -23.27
N ASP A 448 21.29 -3.62 -22.40
CA ASP A 448 21.83 -4.98 -22.42
C ASP A 448 20.94 -5.98 -21.65
N ASP A 449 21.29 -7.27 -21.75
CA ASP A 449 20.50 -8.34 -21.13
C ASP A 449 20.59 -8.32 -19.59
N VAL A 450 21.66 -7.75 -19.02
CA VAL A 450 21.83 -7.56 -17.56
C VAL A 450 20.92 -6.45 -17.03
N TRP A 451 20.66 -5.43 -17.84
CA TRP A 451 19.64 -4.42 -17.58
C TRP A 451 18.23 -5.00 -17.67
N PHE A 452 17.94 -5.81 -18.69
CA PHE A 452 16.63 -6.45 -18.82
C PHE A 452 16.30 -7.39 -17.64
N ILE A 453 17.29 -8.13 -17.11
CA ILE A 453 17.12 -8.93 -15.89
C ILE A 453 16.70 -8.05 -14.70
N ARG A 454 17.46 -6.99 -14.39
CA ARG A 454 17.16 -6.06 -13.29
C ARG A 454 15.84 -5.32 -13.48
N PHE A 455 15.49 -4.98 -14.73
CA PHE A 455 14.21 -4.37 -15.08
C PHE A 455 13.04 -5.33 -14.78
N TYR A 456 13.14 -6.62 -15.13
CA TYR A 456 12.11 -7.62 -14.83
C TYR A 456 12.01 -7.97 -13.33
N GLU A 457 13.15 -7.99 -12.61
CA GLU A 457 13.18 -8.08 -11.15
C GLU A 457 12.43 -6.90 -10.51
N PHE A 458 12.77 -5.66 -10.87
CA PHE A 458 12.06 -4.45 -10.46
C PHE A 458 10.56 -4.51 -10.80
N LEU A 459 10.21 -4.94 -12.02
CA LEU A 459 8.81 -5.03 -12.42
C LEU A 459 8.01 -6.06 -11.61
N SER A 460 8.64 -7.12 -11.09
CA SER A 460 7.93 -8.12 -10.27
C SER A 460 7.24 -7.50 -9.04
N GLY A 461 7.86 -6.50 -8.42
CA GLY A 461 7.24 -5.70 -7.35
C GLY A 461 6.15 -4.72 -7.82
N GLN A 462 6.11 -4.40 -9.11
CA GLN A 462 5.30 -3.32 -9.70
C GLN A 462 4.07 -3.84 -10.48
N LYS A 463 3.32 -4.78 -9.89
CA LYS A 463 2.19 -5.51 -10.53
C LYS A 463 1.15 -4.62 -11.22
N ALA A 464 0.96 -3.38 -10.75
CA ALA A 464 0.07 -2.40 -11.39
C ALA A 464 0.45 -2.07 -12.86
N LEU A 465 1.75 -2.12 -13.20
CA LEU A 465 2.28 -1.73 -14.51
C LEU A 465 2.06 -2.78 -15.61
N TRP A 466 1.80 -4.04 -15.24
CA TRP A 466 1.75 -5.18 -16.18
C TRP A 466 0.63 -6.20 -15.94
N ARG A 467 -0.21 -6.02 -14.91
CA ARG A 467 -1.43 -6.82 -14.69
C ARG A 467 -2.33 -6.91 -15.96
N PRO A 468 -3.10 -7.99 -16.13
CA PRO A 468 -4.11 -8.05 -17.19
C PRO A 468 -5.27 -7.06 -16.94
N PRO A 469 -6.07 -6.76 -17.99
CA PRO A 469 -7.44 -6.26 -17.85
C PRO A 469 -8.29 -7.11 -16.91
N ARG A 470 -9.22 -6.48 -16.19
CA ARG A 470 -10.22 -7.14 -15.32
C ARG A 470 -11.64 -7.12 -15.90
N TRP A 471 -11.93 -6.18 -16.80
CA TRP A 471 -13.20 -6.00 -17.51
C TRP A 471 -12.96 -5.22 -18.81
N GLU A 472 -13.97 -5.13 -19.68
CA GLU A 472 -13.87 -4.63 -21.06
C GLU A 472 -13.26 -3.22 -21.20
N TYR A 473 -13.59 -2.30 -20.28
CA TYR A 473 -13.05 -0.94 -20.23
C TYR A 473 -11.74 -0.78 -19.45
N ASP A 474 -11.21 -1.82 -18.82
CA ASP A 474 -9.94 -1.78 -18.10
C ASP A 474 -8.76 -1.97 -19.06
N SER A 475 -8.02 -0.90 -19.35
CA SER A 475 -6.91 -0.95 -20.30
C SER A 475 -5.72 -1.84 -19.87
N GLY A 476 -5.72 -2.34 -18.62
CA GLY A 476 -4.69 -3.21 -18.05
C GLY A 476 -3.43 -2.43 -17.61
N GLY A 477 -2.35 -3.16 -17.34
CA GLY A 477 -1.04 -2.56 -17.10
C GLY A 477 -0.41 -2.02 -18.40
N ILE A 478 0.04 -0.75 -18.38
CA ILE A 478 0.59 -0.04 -19.55
C ILE A 478 1.70 -0.80 -20.29
N LEU A 479 2.52 -1.58 -19.58
CA LEU A 479 3.66 -2.30 -20.16
C LEU A 479 3.25 -3.49 -21.03
N ARG A 480 2.00 -4.00 -20.92
CA ARG A 480 1.46 -4.98 -21.89
C ARG A 480 1.38 -4.43 -23.32
N LYS A 481 1.33 -3.10 -23.47
CA LYS A 481 1.20 -2.39 -24.74
C LYS A 481 2.52 -1.75 -25.21
N LYS A 482 3.65 -2.02 -24.53
CA LYS A 482 5.00 -1.55 -24.89
C LYS A 482 5.91 -2.72 -25.28
N PRO A 483 6.93 -2.50 -26.12
CA PRO A 483 7.75 -3.56 -26.68
C PRO A 483 8.84 -4.04 -25.70
N ILE A 484 8.42 -4.54 -24.53
CA ILE A 484 9.30 -4.91 -23.42
C ILE A 484 9.89 -6.33 -23.52
N LEU A 485 9.55 -7.11 -24.57
CA LEU A 485 10.16 -8.42 -24.82
C LEU A 485 11.22 -8.30 -25.94
N PRO A 486 12.52 -8.39 -25.62
CA PRO A 486 13.56 -8.56 -26.62
C PRO A 486 13.62 -10.03 -27.08
N LEU A 487 13.73 -10.20 -28.39
CA LEU A 487 13.71 -11.51 -29.04
C LEU A 487 15.12 -11.96 -29.43
N GLN A 488 15.27 -13.25 -29.72
CA GLN A 488 16.55 -13.84 -30.12
C GLN A 488 17.11 -13.26 -31.44
N ASP A 489 16.25 -12.70 -32.30
CA ASP A 489 16.62 -11.95 -33.52
C ASP A 489 17.00 -10.48 -33.27
N SER A 490 17.10 -10.07 -31.99
CA SER A 490 17.32 -8.68 -31.53
C SER A 490 16.22 -7.69 -31.92
N THR A 491 15.03 -8.15 -32.32
CA THR A 491 13.84 -7.31 -32.40
C THR A 491 13.11 -7.24 -31.04
N TYR A 492 12.10 -6.36 -30.95
CA TYR A 492 11.40 -6.05 -29.70
C TYR A 492 9.90 -6.02 -29.94
N VAL A 493 9.14 -6.81 -29.17
CA VAL A 493 7.67 -6.96 -29.32
C VAL A 493 6.92 -6.68 -28.03
N ASN A 494 5.67 -6.25 -28.18
CA ASN A 494 4.73 -6.15 -27.05
C ASN A 494 4.44 -7.56 -26.52
N PRO A 495 4.26 -7.76 -25.21
CA PRO A 495 3.91 -9.05 -24.62
C PRO A 495 2.74 -9.81 -25.30
N PHE A 496 1.67 -9.12 -25.69
CA PHE A 496 0.43 -9.74 -26.18
C PHE A 496 -0.08 -9.13 -27.50
N ARG A 497 -0.85 -9.94 -28.24
CA ARG A 497 -1.76 -9.54 -29.32
C ARG A 497 -3.04 -8.93 -28.73
N ASP A 498 -3.87 -8.34 -29.58
CA ASP A 498 -5.07 -7.60 -29.13
C ASP A 498 -6.21 -8.52 -28.66
N ASP A 499 -6.15 -9.81 -29.03
CA ASP A 499 -6.99 -10.90 -28.49
C ASP A 499 -6.49 -11.47 -27.14
N GLY A 500 -5.38 -10.94 -26.61
CA GLY A 500 -4.74 -11.41 -25.39
C GLY A 500 -3.78 -12.60 -25.54
N SER A 501 -3.61 -13.16 -26.74
CA SER A 501 -2.64 -14.24 -27.00
C SER A 501 -1.20 -13.71 -26.95
N PRO A 502 -0.20 -14.53 -26.56
CA PRO A 502 1.19 -14.10 -26.47
C PRO A 502 1.78 -13.81 -27.86
N LYS A 503 2.64 -12.79 -27.96
CA LYS A 503 3.41 -12.50 -29.20
C LYS A 503 4.74 -13.23 -29.30
N ALA A 504 5.23 -13.79 -28.19
CA ALA A 504 6.48 -14.52 -28.11
C ALA A 504 6.43 -15.58 -27.00
N TYR A 505 7.38 -16.50 -26.99
CA TYR A 505 7.45 -17.65 -26.09
C TYR A 505 8.79 -17.71 -25.36
N LEU A 506 8.83 -18.34 -24.18
CA LEU A 506 10.08 -18.60 -23.46
C LEU A 506 10.83 -19.78 -24.06
N ALA A 507 12.16 -19.66 -24.14
CA ALA A 507 13.02 -20.76 -24.56
C ALA A 507 13.05 -21.87 -23.51
N VAL A 508 12.93 -23.12 -23.98
CA VAL A 508 13.01 -24.34 -23.15
C VAL A 508 14.27 -25.15 -23.47
N ARG A 509 14.74 -25.12 -24.73
CA ARG A 509 15.98 -25.73 -25.22
C ARG A 509 16.56 -24.93 -26.38
N ALA A 510 17.86 -25.05 -26.63
CA ALA A 510 18.54 -24.36 -27.75
C ALA A 510 18.19 -24.94 -29.13
N ASP A 511 17.80 -26.21 -29.20
CA ASP A 511 17.73 -27.00 -30.45
C ASP A 511 16.41 -26.88 -31.22
N ILE A 512 15.57 -25.89 -30.89
CA ILE A 512 14.20 -25.80 -31.40
C ILE A 512 14.14 -24.92 -32.67
N ASP A 513 14.39 -25.54 -33.83
CA ASP A 513 14.17 -24.92 -35.15
C ASP A 513 12.68 -24.55 -35.32
N THR A 514 12.34 -23.31 -34.97
CA THR A 514 10.96 -22.82 -34.94
C THR A 514 10.84 -21.40 -35.46
N SER A 515 10.00 -21.26 -36.49
CA SER A 515 9.52 -19.97 -37.02
C SER A 515 8.54 -19.21 -36.09
N LEU A 516 8.71 -19.31 -34.76
CA LEU A 516 7.91 -18.57 -33.77
C LEU A 516 8.82 -17.60 -33.00
N PRO A 517 8.33 -16.42 -32.59
CA PRO A 517 9.16 -15.47 -31.84
C PRO A 517 9.53 -16.02 -30.46
N ILE A 518 10.83 -16.15 -30.17
CA ILE A 518 11.36 -16.61 -28.88
C ILE A 518 12.04 -15.44 -28.17
N VAL A 519 11.70 -15.23 -26.89
CA VAL A 519 12.41 -14.29 -26.00
C VAL A 519 13.88 -14.72 -25.87
N LYS A 520 14.80 -13.74 -25.83
CA LYS A 520 16.25 -14.00 -25.72
C LYS A 520 16.58 -15.12 -24.72
N LEU A 521 17.48 -16.03 -25.11
CA LEU A 521 17.85 -17.21 -24.31
C LEU A 521 18.34 -16.82 -22.91
N ALA A 522 19.23 -15.82 -22.81
CA ALA A 522 19.76 -15.33 -21.53
C ALA A 522 18.69 -14.86 -20.53
N LEU A 523 17.55 -14.34 -21.02
CA LEU A 523 16.42 -13.92 -20.18
C LEU A 523 15.45 -15.07 -19.89
N SER A 524 15.40 -16.08 -20.76
CA SER A 524 14.63 -17.32 -20.53
C SER A 524 15.32 -18.25 -19.52
N GLU A 525 16.66 -18.21 -19.43
CA GLU A 525 17.48 -19.03 -18.53
C GLU A 525 17.73 -18.38 -17.16
N ASN A 526 17.81 -17.04 -17.08
CA ASN A 526 17.89 -16.33 -15.79
C ASN A 526 16.59 -16.55 -14.98
N LYS A 527 16.74 -16.93 -13.71
CA LYS A 527 15.62 -17.34 -12.84
C LYS A 527 14.59 -16.24 -12.62
N ASP A 528 15.06 -15.03 -12.36
CA ASP A 528 14.25 -13.89 -11.90
C ASP A 528 13.51 -13.27 -13.09
N ALA A 529 14.21 -13.13 -14.22
CA ALA A 529 13.63 -12.81 -15.52
C ALA A 529 12.56 -13.84 -15.95
N ARG A 530 12.87 -15.15 -15.89
CA ARG A 530 11.91 -16.22 -16.21
C ARG A 530 10.70 -16.16 -15.28
N HIS A 531 10.90 -15.97 -13.98
CA HIS A 531 9.81 -15.85 -12.99
C HIS A 531 8.87 -14.67 -13.32
N PHE A 532 9.42 -13.49 -13.60
CA PHE A 532 8.64 -12.34 -14.05
C PHE A 532 7.85 -12.64 -15.34
N LEU A 533 8.50 -13.21 -16.35
CA LEU A 533 7.87 -13.47 -17.65
C LEU A 533 6.76 -14.53 -17.55
N SER A 534 6.92 -15.54 -16.69
CA SER A 534 5.84 -16.48 -16.35
C SER A 534 4.69 -15.78 -15.61
N GLN A 535 4.96 -14.90 -14.62
CA GLN A 535 3.92 -14.11 -13.94
C GLN A 535 3.19 -13.15 -14.89
N LEU A 536 3.90 -12.58 -15.87
CA LEU A 536 3.33 -11.73 -16.93
C LEU A 536 2.33 -12.51 -17.80
N GLY A 537 2.49 -13.82 -17.91
CA GLY A 537 1.67 -14.71 -18.73
C GLY A 537 2.30 -15.05 -20.09
N ILE A 538 3.64 -15.01 -20.20
CA ILE A 538 4.37 -15.48 -21.39
C ILE A 538 4.63 -16.99 -21.21
N PRO A 539 4.04 -17.87 -22.04
CA PRO A 539 4.20 -19.31 -21.88
C PRO A 539 5.53 -19.80 -22.42
N GLU A 540 5.94 -20.95 -21.91
CA GLU A 540 7.03 -21.75 -22.47
C GLU A 540 6.64 -22.34 -23.82
N LEU A 541 7.59 -22.38 -24.76
CA LEU A 541 7.36 -22.95 -26.10
C LEU A 541 7.22 -24.48 -26.01
N ASP A 542 6.02 -24.99 -26.30
CA ASP A 542 5.72 -26.42 -26.25
C ASP A 542 4.92 -26.94 -27.47
N LEU A 543 4.65 -28.24 -27.47
CA LEU A 543 3.90 -28.94 -28.53
C LEU A 543 2.43 -28.50 -28.63
N VAL A 544 1.83 -27.96 -27.55
CA VAL A 544 0.44 -27.48 -27.56
C VAL A 544 0.36 -26.13 -28.26
N ALA A 545 1.30 -25.23 -27.96
CA ALA A 545 1.46 -23.96 -28.67
C ALA A 545 1.76 -24.18 -30.16
N GLU A 546 2.66 -25.12 -30.50
CA GLU A 546 2.97 -25.44 -31.91
C GLU A 546 1.72 -25.94 -32.66
N VAL A 547 0.93 -26.84 -32.05
CA VAL A 547 -0.31 -27.35 -32.65
C VAL A 547 -1.31 -26.23 -32.91
N ILE A 548 -1.56 -25.36 -31.93
CA ILE A 548 -2.62 -24.34 -32.01
C ILE A 548 -2.24 -23.20 -32.96
N GLU A 549 -0.97 -22.77 -32.97
CA GLU A 549 -0.52 -21.65 -33.81
C GLU A 549 -0.14 -22.07 -35.25
N LYS A 550 0.24 -23.34 -35.51
CA LYS A 550 0.71 -23.77 -36.85
C LYS A 550 -0.11 -24.88 -37.51
N ILE A 551 -0.72 -25.78 -36.74
CA ILE A 551 -1.39 -26.97 -37.30
C ILE A 551 -2.88 -26.74 -37.49
N LEU A 552 -3.58 -26.30 -36.44
CA LEU A 552 -5.02 -26.12 -36.50
C LEU A 552 -5.49 -25.04 -37.52
N PRO A 553 -4.77 -23.92 -37.74
CA PRO A 553 -5.18 -22.91 -38.74
C PRO A 553 -5.21 -23.43 -40.18
N LYS A 554 -4.41 -24.45 -40.53
CA LYS A 554 -4.42 -25.07 -41.88
C LYS A 554 -5.80 -25.60 -42.28
N TYR A 555 -6.59 -26.04 -41.29
CA TYR A 555 -7.93 -26.63 -41.48
C TYR A 555 -9.04 -25.59 -41.51
N LEU A 556 -8.69 -24.29 -41.55
CA LEU A 556 -9.61 -23.15 -41.64
C LEU A 556 -9.34 -22.26 -42.87
N ASP A 557 -8.25 -22.47 -43.62
CA ASP A 557 -7.96 -21.71 -44.84
C ASP A 557 -8.44 -22.47 -46.08
N ASP A 558 -9.58 -22.06 -46.64
CA ASP A 558 -10.19 -22.64 -47.85
C ASP A 558 -9.25 -22.66 -49.08
N ARG A 559 -8.12 -21.95 -49.03
CA ARG A 559 -7.10 -21.94 -50.11
C ARG A 559 -6.13 -23.12 -50.03
N PHE A 560 -6.12 -23.91 -48.95
CA PHE A 560 -5.15 -25.00 -48.74
C PHE A 560 -5.81 -26.33 -48.39
N THR A 561 -5.93 -27.22 -49.38
CA THR A 561 -6.39 -28.61 -49.15
C THR A 561 -5.29 -29.43 -48.48
N VAL A 562 -5.33 -29.57 -47.16
CA VAL A 562 -4.39 -30.41 -46.40
C VAL A 562 -4.42 -31.85 -46.94
N SER A 563 -3.25 -32.38 -47.31
CA SER A 563 -3.13 -33.73 -47.88
C SER A 563 -3.31 -34.83 -46.83
N MET A 564 -3.72 -36.04 -47.25
CA MET A 564 -3.91 -37.19 -46.35
C MET A 564 -2.66 -37.54 -45.53
N GLU A 565 -1.47 -37.50 -46.15
CA GLU A 565 -0.19 -37.75 -45.47
C GLU A 565 0.27 -36.58 -44.60
N GLU A 566 -0.23 -35.37 -44.83
CA GLU A 566 -0.04 -34.26 -43.89
C GLU A 566 -0.98 -34.37 -42.69
N ASN A 567 -2.28 -34.64 -42.90
CA ASN A 567 -3.23 -34.88 -41.81
C ASN A 567 -2.78 -36.04 -40.91
N ARG A 568 -2.21 -37.10 -41.48
CA ARG A 568 -1.63 -38.23 -40.71
C ARG A 568 -0.44 -37.84 -39.83
N ARG A 569 0.35 -36.83 -40.23
CA ARG A 569 1.47 -36.29 -39.45
C ARG A 569 1.01 -35.27 -38.41
N ASP A 570 0.07 -34.40 -38.79
CA ASP A 570 -0.58 -33.42 -37.93
C ASP A 570 -1.34 -34.11 -36.79
N LEU A 571 -2.15 -35.14 -37.07
CA LEU A 571 -2.87 -35.89 -36.04
C LEU A 571 -1.93 -36.48 -34.98
N LYS A 572 -0.79 -37.06 -35.40
CA LYS A 572 0.22 -37.58 -34.47
C LYS A 572 0.91 -36.50 -33.62
N LYS A 573 0.99 -35.26 -34.11
CA LYS A 573 1.42 -34.11 -33.28
C LYS A 573 0.31 -33.69 -32.32
N ILE A 574 -0.95 -33.66 -32.76
CA ILE A 574 -2.11 -33.34 -31.92
C ILE A 574 -2.28 -34.36 -30.78
N GLU A 575 -2.13 -35.66 -31.07
CA GLU A 575 -2.18 -36.74 -30.06
C GLU A 575 -1.11 -36.53 -28.98
N ARG A 576 0.16 -36.35 -29.37
CA ARG A 576 1.27 -36.04 -28.45
C ARG A 576 1.09 -34.74 -27.67
N ALA A 577 0.45 -33.72 -28.24
CA ALA A 577 0.13 -32.49 -27.53
C ALA A 577 -1.03 -32.69 -26.53
N TYR A 578 -1.97 -33.58 -26.83
CA TYR A 578 -3.08 -33.94 -25.95
C TYR A 578 -2.66 -34.85 -24.78
N GLU A 579 -1.51 -35.52 -24.90
CA GLU A 579 -0.83 -36.26 -23.82
C GLU A 579 -0.21 -35.35 -22.74
N THR A 580 -0.29 -34.02 -22.86
CA THR A 580 0.20 -33.09 -21.82
C THR A 580 -0.42 -33.37 -20.43
N ASP A 581 0.45 -33.30 -19.44
CA ASP A 581 0.23 -33.25 -17.99
C ASP A 581 -0.59 -32.04 -17.54
N SER A 582 -0.42 -30.89 -18.20
CA SER A 582 -1.10 -29.64 -17.86
C SER A 582 -2.60 -29.69 -18.21
N GLN A 583 -3.43 -29.85 -17.18
CA GLN A 583 -4.90 -29.87 -17.28
C GLN A 583 -5.49 -28.56 -17.82
N GLU A 584 -4.77 -27.43 -17.75
CA GLU A 584 -5.18 -26.18 -18.39
C GLU A 584 -4.92 -26.21 -19.90
N LYS A 585 -3.68 -26.51 -20.32
CA LYS A 585 -3.31 -26.64 -21.74
C LYS A 585 -4.16 -27.69 -22.44
N LYS A 586 -4.43 -28.83 -21.78
CA LYS A 586 -5.31 -29.90 -22.28
C LYS A 586 -6.75 -29.43 -22.48
N ARG A 587 -7.32 -28.64 -21.55
CA ARG A 587 -8.65 -28.03 -21.70
C ARG A 587 -8.69 -27.00 -22.84
N TRP A 588 -7.66 -26.17 -22.97
CA TRP A 588 -7.58 -25.16 -24.04
C TRP A 588 -7.46 -25.81 -25.42
N LEU A 589 -6.55 -26.79 -25.59
CA LEU A 589 -6.40 -27.57 -26.81
C LEU A 589 -7.70 -28.31 -27.16
N ARG A 590 -8.36 -28.96 -26.20
CA ARG A 590 -9.67 -29.61 -26.39
C ARG A 590 -10.72 -28.64 -26.92
N LYS A 591 -10.77 -27.40 -26.42
CA LYS A 591 -11.72 -26.37 -26.89
C LYS A 591 -11.51 -26.03 -28.36
N GLN A 592 -10.26 -25.89 -28.82
CA GLN A 592 -9.96 -25.61 -30.24
C GLN A 592 -10.29 -26.82 -31.14
N LEU A 593 -9.93 -28.02 -30.72
CA LEU A 593 -10.16 -29.26 -31.48
C LEU A 593 -11.66 -29.59 -31.69
N LEU A 594 -12.55 -29.09 -30.84
CA LEU A 594 -14.00 -29.27 -31.00
C LEU A 594 -14.62 -28.38 -32.10
N GLU A 595 -14.05 -27.19 -32.32
CA GLU A 595 -14.55 -26.20 -33.30
C GLU A 595 -13.91 -26.33 -34.69
N ILE A 596 -12.73 -26.93 -34.80
CA ILE A 596 -11.96 -26.98 -36.05
C ILE A 596 -12.21 -28.31 -36.78
N PRO A 597 -12.50 -28.31 -38.10
CA PRO A 597 -12.77 -29.53 -38.85
C PRO A 597 -11.46 -30.24 -39.25
N PHE A 598 -10.71 -30.77 -38.29
CA PHE A 598 -9.38 -31.38 -38.57
C PHE A 598 -9.43 -32.89 -38.87
N ILE A 599 -10.56 -33.57 -38.68
CA ILE A 599 -10.68 -35.02 -38.88
C ILE A 599 -10.97 -35.32 -40.35
N LEU A 600 -10.11 -36.12 -40.99
CA LEU A 600 -10.39 -36.70 -42.31
C LEU A 600 -11.45 -37.80 -42.19
N ALA A 601 -12.66 -37.51 -42.65
CA ALA A 601 -13.80 -38.42 -42.66
C ALA A 601 -14.15 -38.84 -44.10
N GLU A 602 -14.82 -39.98 -44.24
CA GLU A 602 -15.19 -40.58 -45.53
C GLU A 602 -16.70 -40.88 -45.58
N ARG A 603 -17.33 -40.63 -46.72
CA ARG A 603 -18.74 -40.98 -46.98
C ARG A 603 -18.87 -42.41 -47.52
N PRO A 604 -19.47 -43.37 -46.78
CA PRO A 604 -19.48 -44.78 -47.18
C PRO A 604 -20.16 -45.07 -48.53
N HIS A 605 -21.13 -44.23 -48.94
CA HIS A 605 -21.88 -44.41 -50.20
C HIS A 605 -21.19 -43.81 -51.43
N SER A 606 -20.06 -43.09 -51.28
CA SER A 606 -19.39 -42.40 -52.40
C SER A 606 -17.86 -42.40 -52.34
N GLY A 607 -17.24 -42.95 -51.28
CA GLY A 607 -15.78 -42.95 -51.10
C GLY A 607 -15.16 -41.55 -50.97
N LYS A 608 -15.98 -40.49 -50.93
CA LYS A 608 -15.49 -39.10 -50.94
C LYS A 608 -15.04 -38.70 -49.54
N THR A 609 -13.76 -38.37 -49.42
CA THR A 609 -13.16 -37.81 -48.21
C THR A 609 -13.56 -36.34 -48.01
N ILE A 610 -13.77 -35.94 -46.75
CA ILE A 610 -14.14 -34.58 -46.33
C ILE A 610 -13.66 -34.32 -44.90
N TYR A 611 -13.15 -33.11 -44.66
CA TYR A 611 -12.75 -32.65 -43.33
C TYR A 611 -13.97 -32.28 -42.47
N ARG A 612 -13.99 -32.73 -41.21
CA ARG A 612 -15.15 -32.62 -40.30
C ARG A 612 -14.76 -32.39 -38.84
N ARG A 613 -15.67 -31.79 -38.07
CA ARG A 613 -15.53 -31.61 -36.61
C ARG A 613 -15.79 -32.94 -35.86
N PRO A 614 -15.22 -33.15 -34.65
CA PRO A 614 -15.44 -34.38 -33.87
C PRO A 614 -16.91 -34.78 -33.66
N CYS A 615 -17.80 -33.80 -33.46
CA CYS A 615 -19.23 -34.03 -33.27
C CYS A 615 -20.00 -34.44 -34.54
N GLN A 616 -19.36 -34.43 -35.72
CA GLN A 616 -19.96 -34.72 -37.02
C GLN A 616 -19.54 -36.08 -37.63
N VAL A 617 -18.63 -36.81 -36.97
CA VAL A 617 -18.02 -38.05 -37.49
C VAL A 617 -18.33 -39.23 -36.56
N TYR A 618 -18.39 -40.44 -37.10
CA TYR A 618 -18.51 -41.70 -36.35
C TYR A 618 -17.31 -42.62 -36.62
N PHE A 619 -17.06 -43.59 -35.74
CA PHE A 619 -16.27 -44.76 -36.12
C PHE A 619 -17.17 -45.70 -36.93
N GLY A 620 -16.74 -46.14 -38.11
CA GLY A 620 -17.55 -47.01 -38.96
C GLY A 620 -17.67 -48.42 -38.41
N ASN A 621 -18.89 -48.94 -38.36
CA ASN A 621 -19.23 -50.34 -38.08
C ASN A 621 -20.52 -50.73 -38.84
N GLU A 622 -20.80 -52.02 -38.93
CA GLU A 622 -21.90 -52.55 -39.75
C GLU A 622 -23.27 -52.01 -39.34
N GLU A 623 -23.52 -51.85 -38.03
CA GLU A 623 -24.76 -51.28 -37.49
C GLU A 623 -24.98 -49.83 -37.93
N LEU A 624 -23.95 -48.98 -37.82
CA LEU A 624 -24.04 -47.58 -38.25
C LEU A 624 -24.15 -47.47 -39.78
N HIS A 625 -23.43 -48.30 -40.53
CA HIS A 625 -23.57 -48.36 -41.99
C HIS A 625 -24.99 -48.78 -42.41
N MET A 626 -25.60 -49.74 -41.71
CA MET A 626 -26.98 -50.19 -41.92
C MET A 626 -27.99 -49.11 -41.54
N TYR A 627 -27.90 -48.52 -40.34
CA TYR A 627 -28.83 -47.50 -39.84
C TYR A 627 -28.79 -46.20 -40.66
N PHE A 628 -27.58 -45.72 -41.01
CA PHE A 628 -27.39 -44.55 -41.87
C PHE A 628 -27.38 -44.88 -43.37
N SER A 629 -27.74 -46.09 -43.81
CA SER A 629 -27.75 -46.44 -45.24
C SER A 629 -28.70 -45.54 -46.04
N GLY A 630 -28.15 -44.89 -47.08
CA GLY A 630 -28.78 -43.83 -47.89
C GLY A 630 -28.55 -42.39 -47.41
N ASN A 631 -27.99 -42.16 -46.22
CA ASN A 631 -27.92 -40.81 -45.63
C ASN A 631 -26.61 -40.06 -45.94
N ASP A 632 -26.71 -39.02 -46.78
CA ASP A 632 -25.59 -38.20 -47.25
C ASP A 632 -24.92 -37.32 -46.17
N SER A 633 -25.54 -37.18 -44.99
CA SER A 633 -24.95 -36.50 -43.82
C SER A 633 -24.00 -37.38 -43.01
N PHE A 634 -24.02 -38.70 -43.22
CA PHE A 634 -23.20 -39.66 -42.49
C PHE A 634 -21.76 -39.71 -43.02
N ALA A 635 -20.79 -39.63 -42.12
CA ALA A 635 -19.37 -39.78 -42.43
C ALA A 635 -18.65 -40.56 -41.31
N CYS A 636 -17.83 -41.53 -41.71
CA CYS A 636 -16.99 -42.31 -40.81
C CYS A 636 -15.59 -41.69 -40.75
N VAL A 637 -14.82 -41.91 -39.67
CA VAL A 637 -13.37 -41.68 -39.67
C VAL A 637 -12.76 -42.53 -40.78
N ASN A 638 -11.92 -41.95 -41.64
CA ASN A 638 -11.29 -42.70 -42.74
C ASN A 638 -10.42 -43.85 -42.20
N SER A 639 -10.31 -44.93 -42.96
CA SER A 639 -9.58 -46.17 -42.63
C SER A 639 -8.10 -45.99 -42.29
N SER A 640 -7.49 -44.85 -42.58
CA SER A 640 -6.12 -44.48 -42.15
C SER A 640 -6.02 -44.17 -40.65
N HIS A 641 -7.14 -43.98 -39.95
CA HIS A 641 -7.20 -43.53 -38.55
C HIS A 641 -8.12 -44.39 -37.66
N PRO A 642 -7.92 -45.73 -37.60
CA PRO A 642 -8.72 -46.59 -36.75
C PRO A 642 -8.50 -46.30 -35.26
N GLN A 643 -9.60 -46.22 -34.51
CA GLN A 643 -9.65 -46.35 -33.04
C GLN A 643 -8.84 -45.35 -32.18
N SER A 644 -8.43 -44.18 -32.70
CA SER A 644 -7.75 -43.15 -31.89
C SER A 644 -8.55 -42.72 -30.64
N GLU A 645 -7.92 -42.84 -29.47
CA GLU A 645 -8.53 -42.50 -28.18
C GLU A 645 -8.76 -40.99 -28.03
N LEU A 646 -7.90 -40.15 -28.63
CA LEU A 646 -8.12 -38.71 -28.76
C LEU A 646 -9.50 -38.44 -29.40
N LEU A 647 -9.83 -39.13 -30.49
CA LEU A 647 -11.10 -38.92 -31.20
C LEU A 647 -12.30 -39.38 -30.36
N ARG A 648 -12.18 -40.47 -29.58
CA ARG A 648 -13.20 -40.88 -28.59
C ARG A 648 -13.42 -39.79 -27.52
N ASN A 649 -12.34 -39.22 -27.01
CA ASN A 649 -12.33 -38.15 -26.00
C ASN A 649 -12.84 -36.80 -26.53
N LEU A 650 -12.73 -36.55 -27.84
CA LEU A 650 -13.33 -35.40 -28.53
C LEU A 650 -14.79 -35.60 -28.95
N GLY A 651 -15.38 -36.78 -28.71
CA GLY A 651 -16.80 -37.02 -28.94
C GLY A 651 -17.16 -37.73 -30.25
N VAL A 652 -16.18 -38.31 -30.96
CA VAL A 652 -16.46 -39.34 -31.99
C VAL A 652 -17.05 -40.58 -31.29
N ARG A 653 -18.02 -41.24 -31.94
CA ARG A 653 -18.78 -42.37 -31.37
C ARG A 653 -18.92 -43.51 -32.38
N ASP A 654 -19.07 -44.71 -31.83
CA ASP A 654 -19.29 -46.00 -32.49
C ASP A 654 -20.74 -46.50 -32.35
N ALA A 655 -21.59 -45.78 -31.62
CA ALA A 655 -23.04 -45.98 -31.56
C ALA A 655 -23.79 -44.70 -31.97
N VAL A 656 -25.07 -44.82 -32.33
CA VAL A 656 -25.93 -43.68 -32.72
C VAL A 656 -25.97 -42.66 -31.58
N ARG A 657 -25.72 -41.38 -31.87
CA ARG A 657 -25.77 -40.33 -30.84
C ARG A 657 -27.20 -40.05 -30.42
N ILE A 658 -27.53 -40.44 -29.19
CA ILE A 658 -28.74 -40.04 -28.47
C ILE A 658 -28.37 -38.86 -27.57
N LYS A 659 -29.10 -37.76 -27.70
CA LYS A 659 -28.98 -36.53 -26.91
C LYS A 659 -30.29 -36.33 -26.17
N ARG A 660 -30.40 -36.94 -24.98
CA ARG A 660 -31.47 -36.71 -24.01
C ARG A 660 -30.90 -36.04 -22.77
N ARG A 661 -31.70 -35.26 -22.07
CA ARG A 661 -31.37 -34.74 -20.73
C ARG A 661 -31.61 -35.84 -19.69
N GLU A 662 -30.80 -35.85 -18.64
CA GLU A 662 -30.99 -36.74 -17.51
C GLU A 662 -31.90 -36.08 -16.46
N GLY A 663 -32.56 -36.90 -15.64
CA GLY A 663 -33.38 -36.41 -14.53
C GLY A 663 -32.53 -36.03 -13.32
N ASN A 664 -33.07 -35.18 -12.45
CA ASN A 664 -32.55 -35.03 -11.09
C ASN A 664 -32.80 -36.30 -10.25
N TRP A 665 -32.46 -36.25 -8.96
CA TRP A 665 -32.67 -37.37 -8.02
C TRP A 665 -34.14 -37.78 -7.80
N GLU A 666 -35.11 -36.94 -8.20
CA GLU A 666 -36.55 -37.24 -8.22
C GLU A 666 -37.02 -37.76 -9.61
N MET A 667 -36.10 -38.01 -10.55
CA MET A 667 -36.37 -38.28 -11.97
C MET A 667 -37.02 -37.11 -12.74
N HIS A 668 -36.95 -35.86 -12.23
CA HIS A 668 -37.43 -34.68 -12.95
C HIS A 668 -36.41 -34.16 -13.96
N VAL A 669 -36.80 -34.02 -15.23
CA VAL A 669 -35.95 -33.50 -16.31
C VAL A 669 -36.19 -32.01 -16.51
N THR A 670 -35.19 -31.16 -16.28
CA THR A 670 -35.34 -29.71 -16.51
C THR A 670 -35.42 -29.37 -18.01
N ILE A 671 -36.57 -28.88 -18.46
CA ILE A 671 -36.86 -28.50 -19.85
C ILE A 671 -36.53 -27.03 -20.10
N ARG A 672 -36.95 -26.14 -19.20
CA ARG A 672 -36.59 -24.72 -19.18
C ARG A 672 -36.47 -24.24 -17.73
N ASP A 673 -35.42 -23.49 -17.44
CA ASP A 673 -35.26 -22.77 -16.18
C ASP A 673 -34.81 -21.34 -16.51
N GLN A 674 -35.79 -20.42 -16.55
CA GLN A 674 -35.60 -19.02 -16.90
C GLN A 674 -36.53 -18.17 -16.02
N HIS A 675 -36.21 -16.88 -15.85
CA HIS A 675 -36.97 -16.00 -14.96
C HIS A 675 -38.46 -15.96 -15.34
N SER A 676 -39.33 -16.31 -14.37
CA SER A 676 -40.79 -16.47 -14.53
C SER A 676 -41.24 -17.57 -15.51
N CYS A 677 -40.38 -18.51 -15.90
CA CYS A 677 -40.71 -19.60 -16.83
C CYS A 677 -39.91 -20.88 -16.54
N HIS A 678 -40.50 -21.77 -15.73
CA HIS A 678 -39.92 -23.03 -15.29
C HIS A 678 -40.75 -24.20 -15.83
N GLU A 679 -40.10 -25.13 -16.53
CA GLU A 679 -40.73 -26.32 -17.14
C GLU A 679 -39.89 -27.56 -16.82
N ARG A 680 -40.51 -28.61 -16.28
CA ARG A 680 -39.86 -29.92 -16.02
C ARG A 680 -40.70 -31.09 -16.53
N GLY A 681 -40.04 -32.09 -17.10
CA GLY A 681 -40.63 -33.38 -17.44
C GLY A 681 -40.64 -34.29 -16.23
N LEU A 682 -41.74 -34.99 -15.99
CA LEU A 682 -41.88 -35.93 -14.88
C LEU A 682 -41.36 -37.33 -15.27
N ASN A 683 -40.85 -38.09 -14.30
CA ASN A 683 -40.48 -39.51 -14.45
C ASN A 683 -39.52 -39.84 -15.61
N GLY A 684 -38.54 -38.96 -15.87
CA GLY A 684 -37.52 -39.14 -16.91
C GLY A 684 -37.88 -38.60 -18.30
N PHE A 685 -39.06 -38.02 -18.50
CA PHE A 685 -39.51 -37.55 -19.82
C PHE A 685 -38.74 -36.31 -20.32
N ASP A 686 -37.85 -36.49 -21.32
CA ASP A 686 -37.31 -35.37 -22.10
C ASP A 686 -38.06 -35.20 -23.44
N PRO A 687 -38.98 -34.22 -23.57
CA PRO A 687 -39.64 -33.95 -24.85
C PRO A 687 -38.68 -33.43 -25.94
N ASN A 688 -37.44 -33.04 -25.59
CA ASN A 688 -36.43 -32.49 -26.49
C ASN A 688 -35.36 -33.52 -26.91
N ILE A 689 -35.55 -34.81 -26.62
CA ILE A 689 -34.65 -35.89 -27.04
C ILE A 689 -34.35 -35.81 -28.55
N LYS A 690 -33.06 -35.86 -28.91
CA LYS A 690 -32.58 -35.85 -30.30
C LYS A 690 -31.71 -37.06 -30.57
N ILE A 691 -32.10 -37.85 -31.57
CA ILE A 691 -31.35 -39.03 -32.03
C ILE A 691 -30.85 -38.75 -33.44
N ASP A 692 -29.53 -38.75 -33.62
CA ASP A 692 -28.92 -38.40 -34.90
C ASP A 692 -29.36 -39.41 -35.98
N GLY A 693 -29.77 -38.90 -37.15
CA GLY A 693 -30.20 -39.71 -38.29
C GLY A 693 -31.62 -40.30 -38.23
N LEU A 694 -32.32 -40.26 -37.09
CA LEU A 694 -33.55 -41.07 -36.90
C LEU A 694 -34.66 -40.76 -37.91
N LYS A 695 -34.90 -39.48 -38.21
CA LYS A 695 -35.88 -39.05 -39.23
C LYS A 695 -35.54 -39.57 -40.63
N PHE A 696 -34.28 -39.88 -40.93
CA PHE A 696 -33.90 -40.53 -42.19
C PHE A 696 -34.14 -42.04 -42.12
N ALA A 697 -33.71 -42.69 -41.04
CA ALA A 697 -33.82 -44.15 -40.88
C ALA A 697 -35.29 -44.62 -40.87
N ILE A 698 -36.17 -43.93 -40.14
CA ILE A 698 -37.62 -44.22 -40.09
C ILE A 698 -38.32 -43.99 -41.43
N ASN A 699 -37.88 -43.01 -42.23
CA ASN A 699 -38.42 -42.76 -43.58
C ASN A 699 -37.75 -43.61 -44.68
N THR A 700 -36.80 -44.48 -44.33
CA THR A 700 -36.18 -45.45 -45.24
C THR A 700 -36.16 -46.86 -44.61
N PRO A 701 -37.32 -47.36 -44.13
CA PRO A 701 -37.37 -48.54 -43.27
C PRO A 701 -37.00 -49.81 -44.03
N THR A 702 -36.32 -50.71 -43.33
CA THR A 702 -36.06 -52.10 -43.72
C THR A 702 -36.22 -52.95 -42.45
N PRO A 703 -36.58 -54.25 -42.52
CA PRO A 703 -36.80 -55.03 -41.31
C PRO A 703 -35.62 -55.00 -40.32
N GLN A 704 -34.39 -54.94 -40.83
CA GLN A 704 -33.16 -54.79 -40.05
C GLN A 704 -33.03 -53.39 -39.39
N LYS A 705 -33.27 -52.30 -40.13
CA LYS A 705 -33.33 -50.94 -39.56
C LYS A 705 -34.40 -50.85 -38.48
N SER A 706 -35.58 -51.41 -38.73
CA SER A 706 -36.73 -51.34 -37.83
C SER A 706 -36.49 -52.15 -36.55
N ALA A 707 -35.92 -53.36 -36.64
CA ALA A 707 -35.52 -54.13 -35.46
C ALA A 707 -34.45 -53.39 -34.64
N PHE A 708 -33.46 -52.76 -35.28
CA PHE A 708 -32.44 -51.97 -34.59
C PHE A 708 -33.00 -50.69 -33.94
N ILE A 709 -33.90 -49.96 -34.62
CA ILE A 709 -34.58 -48.80 -34.04
C ILE A 709 -35.41 -49.25 -32.83
N TRP A 710 -36.17 -50.35 -32.95
CA TRP A 710 -37.00 -50.87 -31.86
C TRP A 710 -36.17 -51.29 -30.65
N ASN A 711 -35.28 -52.27 -30.84
CA ASN A 711 -34.48 -52.89 -29.77
C ASN A 711 -33.48 -51.90 -29.14
N THR A 712 -32.73 -51.18 -29.98
CA THR A 712 -31.53 -50.43 -29.53
C THR A 712 -31.84 -48.97 -29.24
N ILE A 713 -32.86 -48.37 -29.86
CA ILE A 713 -33.17 -46.94 -29.72
C ILE A 713 -34.46 -46.70 -28.93
N THR A 714 -35.57 -47.39 -29.22
CA THR A 714 -36.87 -47.04 -28.61
C THR A 714 -37.16 -47.71 -27.29
N ILE A 715 -36.76 -48.97 -27.06
CA ILE A 715 -36.91 -49.60 -25.73
C ILE A 715 -36.17 -48.79 -24.63
N PRO A 716 -34.87 -48.44 -24.77
CA PRO A 716 -34.14 -47.69 -23.75
C PRO A 716 -34.58 -46.23 -23.59
N ASN A 717 -35.42 -45.71 -24.50
CA ASN A 717 -35.93 -44.33 -24.49
C ASN A 717 -37.46 -44.28 -24.50
N SER A 718 -38.13 -45.36 -24.08
CA SER A 718 -39.60 -45.46 -24.01
C SER A 718 -40.21 -44.43 -23.08
N ASP A 719 -39.48 -44.07 -22.02
CA ASP A 719 -39.73 -42.96 -21.09
C ASP A 719 -39.82 -41.58 -21.79
N CYS A 720 -39.16 -41.41 -22.94
CA CYS A 720 -39.13 -40.16 -23.70
C CYS A 720 -40.18 -40.10 -24.84
N ILE A 721 -41.06 -41.10 -24.98
CA ILE A 721 -42.05 -41.17 -26.09
C ILE A 721 -43.31 -40.35 -25.75
N ARG A 722 -43.92 -40.59 -24.59
CA ARG A 722 -45.03 -39.82 -24.01
C ARG A 722 -44.74 -39.58 -22.53
N GLY A 723 -45.14 -38.43 -21.99
CA GLY A 723 -44.98 -38.12 -20.58
C GLY A 723 -45.72 -36.86 -20.16
N VAL A 724 -45.42 -36.39 -18.95
CA VAL A 724 -46.05 -35.20 -18.36
C VAL A 724 -45.03 -34.08 -18.28
N VAL A 725 -45.39 -32.89 -18.74
CA VAL A 725 -44.64 -31.65 -18.50
C VAL A 725 -45.37 -30.82 -17.45
N GLU A 726 -44.68 -30.49 -16.37
CA GLU A 726 -45.14 -29.58 -15.33
C GLU A 726 -44.53 -28.19 -15.56
N LYS A 727 -45.39 -27.16 -15.56
CA LYS A 727 -45.06 -25.78 -15.96
C LYS A 727 -45.50 -24.80 -14.88
N SER A 728 -44.60 -23.92 -14.43
CA SER A 728 -44.91 -22.85 -13.46
C SER A 728 -44.13 -21.56 -13.76
N SER A 729 -44.63 -20.44 -13.24
CA SER A 729 -43.89 -19.18 -13.16
C SER A 729 -43.01 -19.07 -11.91
N ARG A 730 -43.04 -20.07 -11.01
CA ARG A 730 -42.19 -20.16 -9.81
C ARG A 730 -41.25 -21.37 -9.91
N GLN A 731 -40.00 -21.20 -9.50
CA GLN A 731 -38.99 -22.28 -9.47
C GLN A 731 -39.34 -23.39 -8.46
N THR A 732 -40.20 -23.09 -7.47
CA THR A 732 -40.77 -24.06 -6.51
C THR A 732 -41.89 -24.94 -7.10
N TYR A 733 -42.33 -24.68 -8.34
CA TYR A 733 -43.47 -25.34 -9.00
C TYR A 733 -44.82 -25.25 -8.26
N GLU A 734 -44.93 -24.36 -7.26
CA GLU A 734 -46.21 -23.95 -6.68
C GLU A 734 -47.18 -23.45 -7.77
N GLY A 735 -48.45 -23.82 -7.65
CA GLY A 735 -49.49 -23.44 -8.62
C GLY A 735 -49.26 -23.96 -10.05
N SER A 736 -48.39 -24.97 -10.22
CA SER A 736 -48.06 -25.53 -11.53
C SER A 736 -49.27 -26.16 -12.24
N ARG A 737 -49.24 -26.07 -13.58
CA ARG A 737 -50.10 -26.87 -14.47
C ARG A 737 -49.32 -28.08 -14.97
N ARG A 738 -50.02 -29.20 -15.15
CA ARG A 738 -49.48 -30.45 -15.72
C ARG A 738 -50.16 -30.71 -17.06
N GLU A 739 -49.35 -30.92 -18.10
CA GLU A 739 -49.81 -31.14 -19.47
C GLU A 739 -49.21 -32.45 -19.99
N ASN A 740 -50.05 -33.34 -20.52
CA ASN A 740 -49.58 -34.57 -21.17
C ASN A 740 -49.03 -34.23 -22.56
N GLU A 741 -47.77 -34.59 -22.82
CA GLU A 741 -47.12 -34.31 -24.09
C GLU A 741 -46.56 -35.58 -24.75
N VAL A 742 -46.50 -35.54 -26.08
CA VAL A 742 -45.79 -36.50 -26.91
C VAL A 742 -44.56 -35.78 -27.46
N SER A 743 -43.37 -36.35 -27.31
CA SER A 743 -42.14 -35.74 -27.84
C SER A 743 -42.11 -35.77 -29.36
N GLU A 744 -41.24 -34.96 -30.00
CA GLU A 744 -41.04 -35.06 -31.46
C GLU A 744 -40.51 -36.44 -31.89
N PHE A 745 -39.77 -37.10 -31.00
CA PHE A 745 -39.36 -38.50 -31.14
C PHE A 745 -40.56 -39.46 -31.13
N GLY A 746 -41.46 -39.34 -30.15
CA GLY A 746 -42.68 -40.13 -30.08
C GLY A 746 -43.61 -39.90 -31.28
N LYS A 747 -43.82 -38.64 -31.68
CA LYS A 747 -44.62 -38.28 -32.87
C LYS A 747 -44.07 -38.91 -34.15
N LEU A 748 -42.75 -38.92 -34.32
CA LEU A 748 -42.10 -39.52 -35.49
C LEU A 748 -42.32 -41.05 -35.55
N LEU A 749 -42.22 -41.72 -34.40
CA LEU A 749 -42.44 -43.17 -34.28
C LEU A 749 -43.89 -43.60 -34.47
N MET A 750 -44.85 -42.82 -33.97
CA MET A 750 -46.29 -43.15 -34.04
C MET A 750 -46.88 -42.93 -35.43
N ASN A 751 -46.52 -41.82 -36.09
CA ASN A 751 -47.22 -41.36 -37.29
C ASN A 751 -46.63 -41.90 -38.59
N THR A 752 -45.41 -42.44 -38.57
CA THR A 752 -44.76 -43.03 -39.75
C THR A 752 -45.01 -44.53 -39.81
N ALA A 753 -45.13 -45.10 -41.00
CA ALA A 753 -45.17 -46.54 -41.19
C ALA A 753 -43.73 -47.08 -41.32
N TRP A 754 -43.25 -47.80 -40.30
CA TRP A 754 -41.87 -48.28 -40.22
C TRP A 754 -41.71 -49.66 -39.57
N LEU A 755 -42.77 -50.27 -39.04
CA LEU A 755 -42.71 -51.60 -38.44
C LEU A 755 -43.14 -52.67 -39.46
N PRO A 756 -42.32 -53.71 -39.70
CA PRO A 756 -42.69 -54.80 -40.60
C PRO A 756 -43.71 -55.73 -39.94
N GLY A 757 -44.85 -55.95 -40.60
CA GLY A 757 -45.78 -57.03 -40.25
C GLY A 757 -45.27 -58.40 -40.74
N LEU A 758 -45.95 -59.48 -40.33
CA LEU A 758 -45.63 -60.86 -40.75
C LEU A 758 -45.73 -61.09 -42.28
N ASP A 759 -46.43 -60.22 -43.01
CA ASP A 759 -46.54 -60.24 -44.47
C ASP A 759 -45.41 -59.46 -45.20
N GLY A 760 -44.53 -58.79 -44.44
CA GLY A 760 -43.43 -57.97 -44.95
C GLY A 760 -43.80 -56.53 -45.30
N ASN A 761 -45.06 -56.11 -45.17
CA ASN A 761 -45.45 -54.71 -45.36
C ASN A 761 -45.08 -53.84 -44.14
N MET A 762 -44.88 -52.54 -44.37
CA MET A 762 -44.54 -51.58 -43.32
C MET A 762 -45.79 -50.86 -42.81
N TYR A 763 -45.98 -50.90 -41.49
CA TYR A 763 -47.15 -50.38 -40.78
C TYR A 763 -46.77 -49.34 -39.71
N LYS A 764 -47.75 -48.55 -39.29
CA LYS A 764 -47.65 -47.73 -38.07
C LYS A 764 -47.83 -48.61 -36.83
N PRO A 765 -47.28 -48.24 -35.66
CA PRO A 765 -47.52 -48.98 -34.41
C PRO A 765 -49.01 -49.23 -34.12
N SER A 766 -49.88 -48.24 -34.33
CA SER A 766 -51.33 -48.35 -34.10
C SER A 766 -52.07 -49.31 -35.04
N GLU A 767 -51.40 -49.84 -36.06
CA GLU A 767 -51.98 -50.76 -37.04
C GLU A 767 -51.66 -52.24 -36.70
N LEU A 768 -50.75 -52.50 -35.75
CA LEU A 768 -50.28 -53.83 -35.34
C LEU A 768 -50.55 -54.13 -33.86
N THR A 769 -50.60 -55.40 -33.49
CA THR A 769 -50.39 -55.92 -32.12
C THR A 769 -48.90 -56.21 -31.88
N LEU A 770 -48.52 -56.56 -30.65
CA LEU A 770 -47.14 -57.02 -30.37
C LEU A 770 -46.79 -58.34 -31.08
N ASP A 771 -47.76 -59.21 -31.35
CA ASP A 771 -47.53 -60.52 -31.96
C ASP A 771 -47.44 -60.50 -33.48
N ASP A 772 -47.97 -59.45 -34.13
CA ASP A 772 -47.80 -59.20 -35.57
C ASP A 772 -46.34 -58.83 -35.96
N LEU A 773 -45.44 -58.63 -34.98
CA LEU A 773 -44.02 -58.39 -35.20
C LEU A 773 -43.20 -59.69 -35.18
N SER A 774 -42.24 -59.82 -36.09
CA SER A 774 -41.32 -60.97 -36.13
C SER A 774 -40.46 -61.13 -34.86
N GLU A 775 -39.90 -62.32 -34.64
CA GLU A 775 -39.06 -62.68 -33.47
C GLU A 775 -37.83 -61.78 -33.26
N SER A 776 -37.40 -61.01 -34.28
CA SER A 776 -36.28 -60.06 -34.14
C SER A 776 -36.62 -58.81 -33.33
N PHE A 777 -37.88 -58.63 -32.90
CA PHE A 777 -38.36 -57.51 -32.09
C PHE A 777 -38.61 -57.98 -30.66
N VAL A 778 -37.85 -57.41 -29.70
CA VAL A 778 -38.06 -57.66 -28.27
C VAL A 778 -39.47 -57.24 -27.86
N ARG A 779 -40.25 -58.16 -27.30
CA ARG A 779 -41.60 -57.88 -26.79
C ARG A 779 -41.50 -56.97 -25.55
N ASP A 780 -41.99 -55.74 -25.67
CA ASP A 780 -42.00 -54.74 -24.59
C ASP A 780 -43.36 -54.03 -24.57
N GLU A 781 -44.19 -54.37 -23.58
CA GLU A 781 -45.56 -53.86 -23.42
C GLU A 781 -45.59 -52.36 -23.13
N LYS A 782 -44.62 -51.87 -22.34
CA LYS A 782 -44.50 -50.45 -22.00
C LYS A 782 -44.25 -49.63 -23.27
N LEU A 783 -43.38 -50.09 -24.16
CA LEU A 783 -43.14 -49.48 -25.47
C LEU A 783 -44.38 -49.56 -26.37
N ALA A 784 -45.09 -50.69 -26.38
CA ALA A 784 -46.32 -50.86 -27.16
C ALA A 784 -47.43 -49.88 -26.72
N ASP A 785 -47.67 -49.74 -25.42
CA ASP A 785 -48.60 -48.76 -24.84
C ASP A 785 -48.14 -47.31 -25.10
N CYS A 786 -46.84 -47.02 -24.91
CA CYS A 786 -46.27 -45.70 -25.21
C CYS A 786 -46.44 -45.30 -26.68
N LEU A 787 -46.35 -46.25 -27.61
CA LEU A 787 -46.60 -46.03 -29.05
C LEU A 787 -48.10 -46.05 -29.40
N GLY A 788 -48.94 -46.70 -28.60
CA GLY A 788 -50.37 -46.89 -28.88
C GLY A 788 -50.63 -47.99 -29.92
N MET A 789 -49.97 -49.14 -29.76
CA MET A 789 -50.28 -50.36 -30.51
C MET A 789 -51.65 -50.94 -30.13
N LYS A 790 -52.15 -51.90 -30.90
CA LYS A 790 -53.36 -52.65 -30.54
C LYS A 790 -53.05 -53.60 -29.36
N LYS A 791 -53.82 -53.50 -28.28
CA LYS A 791 -53.85 -54.54 -27.23
C LYS A 791 -54.54 -55.80 -27.77
N ASP A 792 -54.16 -56.97 -27.26
CA ASP A 792 -54.87 -58.21 -27.52
C ASP A 792 -56.24 -58.25 -26.80
N ILE A 793 -57.18 -59.00 -27.38
CA ILE A 793 -58.58 -59.12 -26.93
C ILE A 793 -58.64 -59.69 -25.50
N VAL A 794 -57.72 -60.58 -25.11
CA VAL A 794 -57.67 -61.14 -23.76
C VAL A 794 -57.32 -60.07 -22.72
N ALA A 795 -56.37 -59.18 -23.04
CA ALA A 795 -55.97 -58.08 -22.16
C ALA A 795 -57.10 -57.05 -22.01
N GLN A 796 -57.80 -56.72 -23.09
CA GLN A 796 -58.92 -55.78 -23.06
C GLN A 796 -60.07 -56.29 -22.15
N LEU A 797 -60.37 -57.60 -22.18
CA LEU A 797 -61.38 -58.22 -21.32
C LEU A 797 -60.97 -58.23 -19.83
N ALA A 798 -59.68 -58.33 -19.51
CA ALA A 798 -59.19 -58.22 -18.14
C ALA A 798 -59.28 -56.78 -17.60
N GLU A 799 -58.98 -55.80 -18.45
CA GLU A 799 -59.04 -54.36 -18.14
C GLU A 799 -60.48 -53.89 -17.91
N GLU A 800 -61.44 -54.31 -18.75
CA GLU A 800 -62.88 -54.03 -18.57
C GLU A 800 -63.51 -54.75 -17.37
N ALA A 801 -62.97 -55.91 -16.96
CA ALA A 801 -63.41 -56.63 -15.75
C ALA A 801 -62.79 -56.11 -14.44
N GLY A 802 -61.75 -55.26 -14.51
CA GLY A 802 -61.04 -54.74 -13.34
C GLY A 802 -60.20 -55.78 -12.58
N ILE A 803 -59.86 -56.91 -13.22
CA ILE A 803 -59.11 -58.01 -12.60
C ILE A 803 -57.67 -57.97 -13.10
N SER A 804 -56.71 -57.73 -12.18
CA SER A 804 -55.29 -57.77 -12.55
C SER A 804 -54.88 -59.18 -13.00
N GLU A 805 -54.03 -59.26 -14.03
CA GLU A 805 -53.53 -60.53 -14.59
C GLU A 805 -52.80 -61.42 -13.56
N LYS A 806 -52.20 -60.79 -12.54
CA LYS A 806 -51.61 -61.49 -11.38
C LYS A 806 -52.64 -62.30 -10.59
N SER A 807 -53.91 -61.89 -10.58
CA SER A 807 -55.00 -62.57 -9.87
C SER A 807 -55.41 -63.88 -10.54
N LEU A 808 -55.40 -63.92 -11.88
CA LEU A 808 -55.68 -65.14 -12.66
C LEU A 808 -54.59 -66.19 -12.46
N ASN A 809 -53.32 -65.77 -12.49
CA ASN A 809 -52.18 -66.65 -12.22
C ASN A 809 -52.09 -67.08 -10.73
N LEU A 810 -52.67 -66.33 -9.79
CA LEU A 810 -52.79 -66.75 -8.40
C LEU A 810 -53.85 -67.86 -8.22
N ALA A 811 -54.97 -67.79 -8.93
CA ALA A 811 -56.06 -68.75 -8.78
C ALA A 811 -55.63 -70.19 -9.11
N THR A 812 -54.82 -70.37 -10.16
CA THR A 812 -54.25 -71.68 -10.55
C THR A 812 -53.09 -72.14 -9.65
N GLN A 813 -52.49 -71.26 -8.86
CA GLN A 813 -51.40 -71.62 -7.93
C GLN A 813 -51.90 -71.92 -6.50
N ILE A 814 -53.01 -71.31 -6.06
CA ILE A 814 -53.56 -71.48 -4.70
C ILE A 814 -54.16 -72.89 -4.48
N GLU A 815 -54.55 -73.61 -5.53
CA GLU A 815 -55.05 -74.99 -5.41
C GLU A 815 -53.96 -76.02 -5.03
N ASN A 816 -52.66 -75.66 -5.09
CA ASN A 816 -51.54 -76.58 -4.89
C ASN A 816 -50.39 -76.05 -4.00
N SER A 817 -50.61 -75.90 -2.67
CA SER A 817 -49.68 -76.31 -1.58
C SER A 817 -50.05 -75.69 -0.21
N SER A 818 -49.54 -76.26 0.90
CA SER A 818 -50.15 -76.09 2.22
C SER A 818 -49.22 -75.66 3.39
N SER A 819 -49.75 -74.72 4.19
CA SER A 819 -49.74 -74.72 5.66
C SER A 819 -48.45 -74.76 6.51
N GLU A 820 -47.24 -74.56 5.98
CA GLU A 820 -46.03 -74.38 6.83
C GLU A 820 -45.61 -72.90 6.94
N THR A 821 -45.69 -72.13 5.83
CA THR A 821 -45.24 -70.73 5.73
C THR A 821 -46.08 -69.73 6.57
N GLN A 822 -47.21 -70.17 7.12
CA GLN A 822 -48.26 -69.32 7.69
C GLN A 822 -48.01 -68.84 9.14
N LYS A 823 -46.77 -68.98 9.67
CA LYS A 823 -46.44 -68.79 11.10
C LYS A 823 -45.25 -67.87 11.42
N LYS A 824 -44.70 -67.12 10.46
CA LYS A 824 -43.52 -66.24 10.69
C LYS A 824 -43.64 -64.79 10.22
N ILE A 825 -44.84 -64.31 9.91
CA ILE A 825 -45.12 -62.89 9.63
C ILE A 825 -46.26 -62.45 10.57
N VAL A 826 -46.16 -61.23 11.12
CA VAL A 826 -46.99 -60.62 12.19
C VAL A 826 -46.55 -60.97 13.64
N ALA A 827 -45.46 -60.33 14.07
CA ALA A 827 -45.11 -59.99 15.47
C ALA A 827 -43.84 -59.09 15.45
N CYS A 828 -43.90 -57.84 15.00
CA CYS A 828 -44.38 -56.65 15.71
C CYS A 828 -43.48 -56.16 16.88
N LEU A 829 -42.72 -55.11 16.58
CA LEU A 829 -42.44 -53.93 17.42
C LEU A 829 -41.47 -54.01 18.62
N HIS A 830 -40.70 -52.92 18.77
CA HIS A 830 -39.78 -52.52 19.86
C HIS A 830 -38.51 -53.37 20.07
N GLY A 831 -37.35 -52.71 20.20
CA GLY A 831 -36.06 -53.41 20.35
C GLY A 831 -34.77 -52.58 20.21
N GLU A 832 -34.72 -51.40 20.82
CA GLU A 832 -33.51 -50.66 21.26
C GLU A 832 -32.33 -50.33 20.32
N THR A 833 -31.60 -49.26 20.69
CA THR A 833 -30.39 -48.76 20.04
C THR A 833 -29.11 -49.38 20.62
N LYS A 834 -28.08 -49.50 19.77
CA LYS A 834 -26.70 -49.17 20.19
C LYS A 834 -25.78 -48.86 19.01
N LYS A 835 -25.16 -47.68 19.05
CA LYS A 835 -23.90 -47.38 18.34
C LYS A 835 -22.73 -47.83 19.21
N ASN A 836 -21.60 -48.12 18.56
CA ASN A 836 -20.23 -47.67 18.88
C ASN A 836 -19.47 -47.80 17.54
N SER A 837 -18.88 -46.78 16.90
CA SER A 837 -17.96 -45.71 17.32
C SER A 837 -16.50 -46.12 17.29
N GLU A 838 -15.72 -45.54 16.37
CA GLU A 838 -14.36 -45.00 16.60
C GLU A 838 -13.82 -44.35 15.31
N GLU A 839 -13.86 -43.01 15.25
CA GLU A 839 -13.08 -42.12 14.37
C GLU A 839 -12.97 -40.74 15.08
N PRO A 840 -11.98 -39.87 14.75
CA PRO A 840 -11.20 -39.21 15.81
C PRO A 840 -11.72 -37.87 16.37
N GLU A 841 -11.39 -37.61 17.64
CA GLU A 841 -11.57 -36.31 18.29
C GLU A 841 -10.50 -35.28 17.86
N GLN A 842 -10.83 -34.36 16.92
CA GLN A 842 -10.27 -32.98 16.87
C GLN A 842 -10.85 -32.12 15.71
N VAL A 843 -12.02 -31.50 15.91
CA VAL A 843 -12.56 -30.46 14.99
C VAL A 843 -13.18 -29.27 15.74
N ASN A 844 -13.96 -29.52 16.79
CA ASN A 844 -14.73 -28.48 17.48
C ASN A 844 -13.84 -27.58 18.37
N GLN A 845 -13.35 -26.46 17.83
CA GLN A 845 -12.58 -25.44 18.59
C GLN A 845 -13.06 -23.99 18.39
N TYR A 846 -13.71 -23.63 17.28
CA TYR A 846 -14.09 -22.23 17.02
C TYR A 846 -15.42 -21.82 17.67
N ALA A 847 -16.51 -22.59 17.46
CA ALA A 847 -17.81 -22.26 18.04
C ALA A 847 -17.78 -22.19 19.58
N GLN A 848 -17.02 -23.07 20.22
CA GLN A 848 -16.80 -23.03 21.67
C GLN A 848 -16.01 -21.79 22.13
N ALA A 849 -14.90 -21.47 21.46
CA ALA A 849 -14.11 -20.27 21.75
C ALA A 849 -14.90 -18.98 21.50
N LEU A 850 -15.78 -18.96 20.49
CA LEU A 850 -16.68 -17.86 20.20
C LEU A 850 -17.68 -17.65 21.35
N SER A 851 -18.26 -18.71 21.92
CA SER A 851 -19.18 -18.61 23.07
C SER A 851 -18.46 -18.10 24.35
N GLU A 852 -17.22 -18.52 24.61
CA GLU A 852 -16.39 -18.00 25.72
C GLU A 852 -16.09 -16.50 25.63
N VAL A 853 -16.15 -15.92 24.43
CA VAL A 853 -15.88 -14.50 24.17
C VAL A 853 -17.07 -13.60 24.53
N PHE A 854 -18.28 -14.13 24.64
CA PHE A 854 -19.46 -13.38 25.10
C PHE A 854 -19.74 -13.54 26.61
N THR A 855 -18.79 -14.08 27.40
CA THR A 855 -19.05 -14.54 28.78
C THR A 855 -17.95 -14.24 29.85
N LYS A 856 -17.05 -13.24 29.66
CA LYS A 856 -15.91 -12.92 30.58
C LYS A 856 -15.72 -11.40 30.93
N PRO A 857 -15.18 -10.94 32.09
CA PRO A 857 -15.19 -9.51 32.56
C PRO A 857 -13.90 -8.60 32.48
N SER A 858 -14.00 -7.22 32.38
CA SER A 858 -12.94 -6.13 32.66
C SER A 858 -13.38 -4.59 32.60
N ARG A 859 -12.66 -3.54 32.01
CA ARG A 859 -13.00 -2.03 32.05
C ARG A 859 -12.64 -1.05 30.84
N SER A 860 -13.33 0.12 30.64
CA SER A 860 -13.65 0.85 29.34
C SER A 860 -13.36 2.38 29.06
N PRO A 861 -13.17 2.86 27.77
CA PRO A 861 -13.50 4.26 27.24
C PRO A 861 -13.84 4.48 25.69
N ARG A 862 -14.81 5.34 25.22
CA ARG A 862 -15.39 5.49 23.79
C ARG A 862 -14.69 6.53 22.83
N HIS A 863 -14.98 6.77 21.52
CA HIS A 863 -16.25 6.83 20.71
C HIS A 863 -16.25 6.39 19.18
N ASP A 864 -17.14 6.93 18.28
CA ASP A 864 -18.04 6.20 17.29
C ASP A 864 -18.43 6.98 15.94
N ARG A 865 -19.60 6.78 15.27
CA ARG A 865 -20.24 7.36 14.01
C ARG A 865 -19.93 6.73 12.63
N LEU A 866 -20.84 6.75 11.62
CA LEU A 866 -22.31 6.50 11.45
C LEU A 866 -22.79 6.78 9.98
N VAL A 867 -22.95 5.79 9.04
CA VAL A 867 -24.13 5.67 8.07
C VAL A 867 -24.07 4.45 7.12
N ASN A 868 -25.24 3.80 6.97
CA ASN A 868 -25.74 2.79 6.01
C ASN A 868 -24.91 1.53 5.63
N GLY A 869 -25.64 0.42 5.49
CA GLY A 869 -25.22 -0.81 4.80
C GLY A 869 -26.15 -1.13 3.62
N GLY A 870 -25.81 -2.14 2.82
CA GLY A 870 -26.54 -2.52 1.60
C GLY A 870 -26.96 -4.00 1.57
N GLU A 871 -28.14 -4.24 0.99
CA GLU A 871 -28.84 -5.54 0.88
C GLU A 871 -28.07 -6.57 0.02
N VAL A 872 -28.35 -7.86 0.23
CA VAL A 872 -27.70 -9.02 -0.44
C VAL A 872 -28.66 -9.76 -1.37
N GLN A 873 -28.58 -9.46 -2.67
CA GLN A 873 -29.46 -10.00 -3.73
C GLN A 873 -29.25 -11.49 -4.11
N ASN A 874 -28.42 -12.23 -3.35
CA ASN A 874 -28.25 -13.69 -3.48
C ASN A 874 -27.47 -14.24 -2.28
N PRO A 875 -28.12 -14.57 -1.15
CA PRO A 875 -27.46 -15.14 0.02
C PRO A 875 -26.78 -16.47 -0.28
N LEU A 876 -27.45 -17.38 -1.00
CA LEU A 876 -26.95 -18.72 -1.30
C LEU A 876 -25.57 -18.69 -1.97
N ARG A 877 -25.42 -17.92 -3.05
CA ARG A 877 -24.15 -17.77 -3.78
C ARG A 877 -23.08 -17.05 -2.96
N ARG A 878 -23.46 -16.21 -1.99
CA ARG A 878 -22.51 -15.65 -1.02
C ARG A 878 -22.05 -16.73 -0.03
N ARG A 879 -22.98 -17.50 0.53
CA ARG A 879 -22.69 -18.61 1.47
C ARG A 879 -21.78 -19.64 0.83
N GLU A 880 -22.11 -20.13 -0.37
CA GLU A 880 -21.28 -21.03 -1.20
C GLU A 880 -19.84 -20.51 -1.32
N LYS A 881 -19.67 -19.26 -1.78
CA LYS A 881 -18.33 -18.70 -1.98
C LYS A 881 -17.54 -18.51 -0.67
N ILE A 882 -18.20 -18.08 0.41
CA ILE A 882 -17.54 -17.96 1.72
C ILE A 882 -17.11 -19.34 2.24
N HIS A 883 -17.95 -20.36 2.05
CA HIS A 883 -17.68 -21.75 2.41
C HIS A 883 -16.50 -22.32 1.62
N GLU A 884 -16.47 -22.16 0.28
CA GLU A 884 -15.33 -22.49 -0.58
C GLU A 884 -14.05 -21.75 -0.15
N ASP A 885 -14.11 -20.43 0.05
CA ASP A 885 -12.97 -19.62 0.47
C ASP A 885 -12.41 -20.10 1.84
N ILE A 886 -13.25 -20.55 2.78
CA ILE A 886 -12.82 -21.07 4.10
C ILE A 886 -12.20 -22.47 3.96
N ILE A 887 -12.87 -23.41 3.28
CA ILE A 887 -12.36 -24.78 3.06
C ILE A 887 -11.00 -24.73 2.38
N ALA A 888 -10.86 -23.95 1.29
CA ALA A 888 -9.60 -23.77 0.60
C ALA A 888 -8.50 -23.12 1.48
N THR A 889 -8.86 -22.41 2.57
CA THR A 889 -7.87 -21.96 3.56
C THR A 889 -7.45 -23.10 4.48
N ILE A 890 -8.40 -23.89 4.98
CA ILE A 890 -8.16 -25.04 5.87
C ILE A 890 -7.32 -26.12 5.17
N GLU A 891 -7.63 -26.44 3.90
CA GLU A 891 -6.87 -27.41 3.09
C GLU A 891 -5.41 -26.98 2.84
N ASN A 892 -5.10 -25.69 2.94
CA ASN A 892 -3.74 -25.15 2.86
C ASN A 892 -3.04 -25.02 4.24
N GLU A 893 -3.72 -25.30 5.36
CA GLU A 893 -3.12 -25.31 6.70
C GLU A 893 -2.45 -26.66 7.03
N GLY A 894 -1.21 -26.84 6.54
CA GLY A 894 -0.41 -28.03 6.80
C GLY A 894 -0.22 -28.38 8.29
N GLU A 895 -0.12 -29.70 8.55
CA GLU A 895 -0.19 -30.34 9.87
C GLU A 895 0.64 -29.66 10.99
N ARG A 896 0.09 -29.63 12.21
CA ARG A 896 0.77 -29.08 13.40
C ARG A 896 2.13 -29.75 13.69
N GLY A 897 2.34 -30.99 13.28
CA GLY A 897 3.53 -31.78 13.60
C GLY A 897 4.87 -31.23 13.08
N GLN A 898 4.89 -30.48 11.97
CA GLN A 898 6.14 -29.95 11.41
C GLN A 898 6.63 -28.63 12.05
N ARG A 899 5.92 -28.10 13.05
CA ARG A 899 6.20 -26.77 13.63
C ARG A 899 7.12 -26.83 14.86
N SER A 900 8.41 -27.14 14.68
CA SER A 900 9.42 -26.86 15.73
C SER A 900 10.81 -26.47 15.18
N TYR A 901 11.43 -25.52 15.88
CA TYR A 901 12.84 -25.07 15.79
C TYR A 901 13.41 -24.60 14.44
N SER A 902 13.09 -23.36 14.10
CA SER A 902 14.14 -22.37 13.76
C SER A 902 13.77 -21.01 14.35
N THR A 903 14.62 -20.47 15.23
CA THR A 903 14.26 -19.32 16.08
C THR A 903 14.54 -17.99 15.39
N LEU A 904 13.63 -17.58 14.50
CA LEU A 904 13.43 -16.17 14.18
C LEU A 904 12.01 -15.76 14.56
N LEU A 905 11.91 -14.72 15.41
CA LEU A 905 10.64 -14.12 15.81
C LEU A 905 9.99 -13.44 14.60
N LYS A 906 9.19 -14.19 13.85
CA LYS A 906 8.28 -13.65 12.84
C LYS A 906 7.21 -12.84 13.56
N ARG A 907 7.49 -11.55 13.74
CA ARG A 907 6.58 -10.53 14.25
C ARG A 907 5.48 -10.36 13.19
N TRP A 908 4.27 -10.86 13.48
CA TRP A 908 3.13 -10.76 12.56
C TRP A 908 2.57 -9.34 12.58
N GLU A 909 3.16 -8.46 11.77
CA GLU A 909 2.72 -7.08 11.59
C GLU A 909 1.56 -6.99 10.57
N GLY A 910 0.64 -6.06 10.80
CA GLY A 910 -0.58 -5.85 10.00
C GLY A 910 -1.85 -6.50 10.57
N LYS A 911 -2.90 -5.71 10.81
CA LYS A 911 -4.30 -6.18 10.80
C LYS A 911 -4.73 -6.32 9.32
N ASN A 912 -5.62 -7.27 9.00
CA ASN A 912 -6.11 -7.45 7.63
C ASN A 912 -6.81 -6.16 7.13
N GLU A 913 -6.23 -5.48 6.12
CA GLU A 913 -6.69 -4.16 5.65
C GLU A 913 -8.15 -4.18 5.15
N LEU A 914 -8.59 -5.33 4.61
CA LEU A 914 -9.96 -5.53 4.14
C LEU A 914 -10.99 -5.33 5.25
N VAL A 915 -10.67 -5.67 6.51
CA VAL A 915 -11.57 -5.47 7.66
C VAL A 915 -11.90 -4.00 7.85
N ARG A 916 -10.91 -3.10 7.71
CA ARG A 916 -11.15 -1.65 7.85
C ARG A 916 -11.96 -1.10 6.68
N VAL A 917 -11.66 -1.54 5.45
CA VAL A 917 -12.42 -1.16 4.24
C VAL A 917 -13.88 -1.64 4.32
N SER A 918 -14.12 -2.90 4.67
CA SER A 918 -15.48 -3.45 4.79
C SER A 918 -16.30 -2.80 5.90
N PHE A 919 -15.69 -2.36 7.01
CA PHE A 919 -16.43 -1.62 8.04
C PHE A 919 -16.62 -0.13 7.73
N VAL A 920 -15.85 0.46 6.82
CA VAL A 920 -16.22 1.74 6.18
C VAL A 920 -17.36 1.53 5.16
N GLU A 921 -17.36 0.44 4.39
CA GLU A 921 -18.42 0.12 3.40
C GLU A 921 -19.78 -0.25 4.03
N TRP A 922 -19.78 -1.13 5.05
CA TRP A 922 -21.01 -1.75 5.59
C TRP A 922 -21.60 -0.99 6.77
N TYR A 923 -20.75 -0.22 7.45
CA TYR A 923 -21.06 0.45 8.69
C TYR A 923 -20.71 1.95 8.63
N GLY A 924 -19.82 2.42 7.74
CA GLY A 924 -19.40 3.83 7.72
C GLY A 924 -18.90 4.32 9.09
N GLY A 925 -18.15 3.47 9.80
CA GLY A 925 -17.73 3.67 11.19
C GLY A 925 -18.80 3.41 12.28
N ARG A 926 -20.08 3.23 11.88
CA ARG A 926 -21.11 2.37 12.53
C ARG A 926 -20.62 1.52 13.69
N CYS A 927 -20.72 1.96 14.94
CA CYS A 927 -20.79 0.97 16.01
C CYS A 927 -22.02 0.08 15.79
N GLN A 928 -21.86 -1.22 16.02
CA GLN A 928 -22.95 -2.19 16.01
C GLN A 928 -23.93 -2.05 17.19
N ILE A 929 -23.59 -1.26 18.22
CA ILE A 929 -24.37 -1.10 19.46
C ILE A 929 -24.88 0.36 19.60
N CYS A 930 -24.24 1.27 20.36
CA CYS A 930 -24.86 2.58 20.70
C CYS A 930 -24.87 3.67 19.61
N ARG A 931 -24.14 3.49 18.50
CA ARG A 931 -24.29 4.36 17.31
C ARG A 931 -24.02 5.88 17.57
N LYS A 932 -23.03 6.28 18.38
CA LYS A 932 -22.65 7.68 18.80
C LYS A 932 -21.60 8.38 17.88
N THR A 933 -20.55 9.16 18.28
CA THR A 933 -19.73 10.04 17.33
C THR A 933 -18.21 10.36 17.50
N PHE A 934 -17.38 10.33 16.41
CA PHE A 934 -16.38 11.31 15.88
C PHE A 934 -15.59 10.87 14.58
N VAL A 935 -14.93 11.82 13.88
CA VAL A 935 -14.06 11.62 12.69
C VAL A 935 -12.58 11.93 13.01
N GLN A 936 -11.63 11.21 12.42
CA GLN A 936 -10.18 11.35 12.62
C GLN A 936 -9.58 12.55 11.86
N ARG A 937 -8.37 13.00 12.25
CA ARG A 937 -7.67 14.14 11.60
C ARG A 937 -7.35 13.94 10.11
N ASN A 938 -7.36 12.70 9.62
CA ASN A 938 -7.16 12.34 8.21
C ASN A 938 -8.48 12.21 7.41
N GLY A 939 -9.63 12.50 8.02
CA GLY A 939 -10.95 12.41 7.38
C GLY A 939 -11.68 11.07 7.53
N GLU A 940 -11.00 10.02 8.02
CA GLU A 940 -11.59 8.69 8.21
C GLU A 940 -12.46 8.62 9.49
N PRO A 941 -13.56 7.84 9.51
CA PRO A 941 -14.33 7.63 10.74
C PRO A 941 -13.52 6.79 11.75
N TYR A 942 -13.68 7.08 13.05
CA TYR A 942 -12.99 6.32 14.10
C TYR A 942 -13.83 5.14 14.61
N PHE A 943 -13.23 3.95 14.58
CA PHE A 943 -13.73 2.74 15.24
C PHE A 943 -12.58 1.79 15.56
N GLU A 944 -12.82 0.88 16.49
CA GLU A 944 -11.95 -0.24 16.85
C GLU A 944 -12.50 -1.55 16.28
N GLY A 945 -11.72 -2.20 15.41
CA GLY A 945 -11.99 -3.57 14.97
C GLY A 945 -11.53 -4.57 16.03
N LEU A 946 -12.50 -5.13 16.77
CA LEU A 946 -12.30 -6.12 17.83
C LEU A 946 -12.57 -7.53 17.31
N TYR A 947 -11.53 -8.37 17.24
CA TYR A 947 -11.69 -9.78 16.91
C TYR A 947 -12.44 -10.51 18.03
N LEU A 948 -13.33 -11.42 17.65
CA LEU A 948 -14.05 -12.27 18.60
C LEU A 948 -13.13 -13.42 19.03
N VAL A 949 -12.86 -14.38 18.14
CA VAL A 949 -11.84 -15.43 18.34
C VAL A 949 -10.49 -14.93 17.83
N SER A 950 -9.39 -15.27 18.51
CA SER A 950 -8.06 -14.79 18.13
C SER A 950 -7.66 -15.26 16.74
N ARG A 951 -7.31 -14.32 15.84
CA ARG A 951 -6.75 -14.62 14.50
C ARG A 951 -5.39 -15.33 14.51
N THR A 952 -4.78 -15.55 15.68
CA THR A 952 -3.46 -16.19 15.82
C THR A 952 -3.52 -17.71 15.93
N THR A 953 -4.70 -18.31 16.09
CA THR A 953 -4.84 -19.77 16.27
C THR A 953 -4.97 -20.56 14.96
N ALA A 954 -5.62 -20.00 13.95
CA ALA A 954 -5.67 -20.52 12.57
C ALA A 954 -5.80 -19.36 11.56
N GLY A 955 -5.26 -19.52 10.36
CA GLY A 955 -5.21 -18.48 9.34
C GLY A 955 -6.59 -18.14 8.76
N TRP A 956 -7.47 -19.15 8.67
CA TRP A 956 -8.86 -18.94 8.22
C TRP A 956 -9.69 -18.04 9.15
N GLN A 957 -9.22 -17.76 10.37
CA GLN A 957 -9.90 -16.93 11.37
C GLN A 957 -9.66 -15.41 11.17
N ASP A 958 -8.75 -14.97 10.29
CA ASP A 958 -8.51 -13.54 10.00
C ASP A 958 -9.47 -12.97 8.94
N ARG A 959 -10.77 -13.12 9.19
CA ARG A 959 -11.88 -12.74 8.30
C ARG A 959 -12.83 -11.75 8.96
N VAL A 960 -13.49 -10.93 8.14
CA VAL A 960 -14.37 -9.82 8.58
C VAL A 960 -15.47 -10.31 9.53
N GLY A 961 -16.08 -11.48 9.28
CA GLY A 961 -17.11 -12.09 10.13
C GLY A 961 -16.68 -12.40 11.57
N ASN A 962 -15.38 -12.52 11.84
CA ASN A 962 -14.83 -12.76 13.17
C ASN A 962 -14.43 -11.45 13.89
N VAL A 963 -14.96 -10.29 13.47
CA VAL A 963 -14.61 -8.97 14.01
C VAL A 963 -15.88 -8.15 14.27
N LEU A 964 -15.97 -7.46 15.40
CA LEU A 964 -17.01 -6.46 15.63
C LEU A 964 -16.49 -5.05 15.31
N CYS A 965 -17.32 -4.27 14.60
CA CYS A 965 -17.11 -2.84 14.36
C CYS A 965 -17.64 -2.05 15.57
N LEU A 966 -16.76 -1.73 16.52
CA LEU A 966 -17.14 -1.13 17.79
C LEU A 966 -16.41 0.19 18.03
N CYS A 967 -17.10 1.15 18.62
CA CYS A 967 -16.46 2.33 19.20
C CYS A 967 -15.65 1.98 20.45
N ALA A 968 -14.71 2.82 20.90
CA ALA A 968 -13.67 2.36 21.82
C ALA A 968 -14.15 1.75 23.17
N GLU A 969 -15.28 2.13 23.78
CA GLU A 969 -15.92 1.54 24.99
C GLU A 969 -17.08 0.62 24.63
N HIS A 970 -17.43 0.41 23.36
CA HIS A 970 -18.03 -0.88 23.01
C HIS A 970 -16.93 -1.92 22.85
N SER A 971 -15.87 -1.61 22.10
CA SER A 971 -14.65 -2.42 22.03
C SER A 971 -14.08 -2.70 23.43
N ALA A 972 -14.09 -1.72 24.32
CA ALA A 972 -13.56 -1.81 25.68
C ALA A 972 -14.62 -1.88 26.79
N MET A 973 -15.92 -2.01 26.52
CA MET A 973 -16.80 -2.74 27.44
C MET A 973 -16.85 -4.23 27.04
N PHE A 974 -16.58 -4.56 25.77
CA PHE A 974 -16.61 -5.92 25.26
C PHE A 974 -15.30 -6.69 25.53
N GLN A 975 -14.11 -6.19 25.15
CA GLN A 975 -12.82 -6.72 25.64
C GLN A 975 -12.78 -6.79 27.18
N PHE A 976 -13.56 -5.91 27.79
CA PHE A 976 -13.19 -5.19 28.99
C PHE A 976 -14.46 -4.73 29.75
N GLY A 977 -15.33 -5.66 30.10
CA GLY A 977 -16.53 -5.44 30.91
C GLY A 977 -17.22 -6.77 31.18
N PRO A 978 -17.95 -6.96 32.29
CA PRO A 978 -18.71 -8.20 32.48
C PRO A 978 -19.68 -8.38 31.31
N ARG A 979 -19.68 -9.60 30.77
CA ARG A 979 -20.47 -10.03 29.62
C ARG A 979 -21.28 -11.23 30.09
N GLU A 980 -22.60 -11.17 29.95
CA GLU A 980 -23.51 -12.29 30.22
C GLU A 980 -24.48 -12.44 29.05
N VAL A 981 -24.93 -13.66 28.77
CA VAL A 981 -25.93 -13.94 27.73
C VAL A 981 -26.98 -14.87 28.31
N GLU A 982 -28.26 -14.52 28.16
CA GLU A 982 -29.38 -15.27 28.75
C GLU A 982 -29.78 -16.50 27.91
N GLU A 983 -29.50 -16.46 26.60
CA GLU A 983 -29.67 -17.57 25.65
C GLU A 983 -28.37 -17.78 24.86
N ASP A 984 -28.08 -19.02 24.43
CA ASP A 984 -26.83 -19.35 23.75
C ASP A 984 -26.56 -18.45 22.53
N ILE A 985 -25.38 -17.83 22.49
CA ILE A 985 -25.03 -16.81 21.50
C ILE A 985 -24.90 -17.39 20.08
N ILE A 986 -24.52 -18.66 19.95
CA ILE A 986 -24.45 -19.37 18.66
C ILE A 986 -25.87 -19.68 18.19
N GLN A 987 -26.75 -20.09 19.10
CA GLN A 987 -28.17 -20.29 18.80
C GLN A 987 -28.84 -19.00 18.34
N GLN A 988 -28.63 -17.87 19.03
CA GLN A 988 -29.13 -16.55 18.61
C GLN A 988 -28.62 -16.20 17.18
N LEU A 989 -27.30 -16.27 16.96
CA LEU A 989 -26.69 -15.97 15.66
C LEU A 989 -27.20 -16.86 14.51
N MET A 990 -27.51 -18.13 14.79
CA MET A 990 -27.98 -19.09 13.78
C MET A 990 -29.50 -19.06 13.55
N GLN A 991 -30.28 -18.43 14.44
CA GLN A 991 -31.72 -18.20 14.25
C GLN A 991 -32.01 -16.97 13.39
N LEU A 992 -31.12 -15.97 13.35
CA LEU A 992 -31.25 -14.80 12.49
C LEU A 992 -31.22 -15.19 11.00
N LYS A 993 -32.25 -14.80 10.25
CA LYS A 993 -32.37 -15.00 8.81
C LYS A 993 -32.25 -13.67 8.09
N VAL A 994 -31.61 -13.65 6.92
CA VAL A 994 -31.60 -12.46 6.05
C VAL A 994 -32.94 -12.28 5.32
N LYS A 995 -33.14 -11.14 4.68
CA LYS A 995 -34.44 -10.71 4.12
C LYS A 995 -34.97 -11.66 3.05
N GLU A 996 -34.10 -12.13 2.15
CA GLU A 996 -34.44 -13.14 1.13
C GLU A 996 -34.65 -14.56 1.72
N GLU A 997 -34.20 -14.82 2.95
CA GLU A 997 -34.46 -16.07 3.69
C GLU A 997 -35.74 -15.99 4.56
N GLY A 998 -36.48 -14.87 4.50
CA GLY A 998 -37.73 -14.64 5.22
C GLY A 998 -37.54 -14.20 6.68
N GLY A 999 -36.46 -13.47 6.99
CA GLY A 999 -36.29 -12.74 8.25
C GLY A 999 -36.69 -11.25 8.15
N ASP A 1000 -36.84 -10.61 9.30
CA ASP A 1000 -37.12 -9.18 9.42
C ASP A 1000 -35.86 -8.32 9.16
N ASP A 1001 -36.06 -7.03 8.85
CA ASP A 1001 -34.98 -6.04 8.64
C ASP A 1001 -34.10 -5.77 9.89
N HIS A 1002 -34.43 -6.35 11.06
CA HIS A 1002 -33.77 -6.10 12.35
C HIS A 1002 -32.90 -7.29 12.78
N LEU A 1003 -31.70 -7.37 12.19
CA LEU A 1003 -30.73 -8.44 12.46
C LEU A 1003 -29.88 -8.12 13.70
N ALA A 1004 -30.23 -8.68 14.86
CA ALA A 1004 -29.53 -8.39 16.11
C ALA A 1004 -29.55 -9.53 17.14
N ILE A 1005 -28.54 -9.54 18.03
CA ILE A 1005 -28.43 -10.45 19.18
C ILE A 1005 -28.41 -9.67 20.50
N GLN A 1006 -28.92 -10.28 21.57
CA GLN A 1006 -29.13 -9.67 22.87
C GLN A 1006 -28.15 -10.24 23.91
N MET A 1007 -27.55 -9.36 24.72
CA MET A 1007 -26.67 -9.73 25.82
C MET A 1007 -26.65 -8.63 26.91
N ARG A 1008 -26.07 -8.92 28.08
CA ARG A 1008 -25.73 -7.90 29.09
C ARG A 1008 -24.25 -7.53 28.99
N LEU A 1009 -23.95 -6.24 29.11
CA LEU A 1009 -22.61 -5.70 29.02
C LEU A 1009 -22.40 -4.61 30.08
N CYS A 1010 -21.54 -4.85 31.06
CA CYS A 1010 -21.47 -4.07 32.30
C CYS A 1010 -22.84 -3.95 32.99
N ASP A 1011 -23.53 -5.08 33.11
CA ASP A 1011 -24.86 -5.25 33.73
C ASP A 1011 -26.03 -4.56 32.99
N GLU A 1012 -25.75 -3.65 32.05
CA GLU A 1012 -26.73 -3.05 31.13
C GLU A 1012 -27.14 -4.03 30.01
N PRO A 1013 -28.44 -4.20 29.70
CA PRO A 1013 -28.89 -4.95 28.53
C PRO A 1013 -28.56 -4.18 27.25
N ILE A 1014 -27.91 -4.84 26.29
CA ILE A 1014 -27.48 -4.26 25.02
C ILE A 1014 -27.83 -5.16 23.82
N GLU A 1015 -27.92 -4.52 22.66
CA GLU A 1015 -28.19 -5.17 21.38
C GLU A 1015 -27.01 -4.99 20.42
N ILE A 1016 -26.50 -6.07 19.85
CA ILE A 1016 -25.47 -6.04 18.80
C ILE A 1016 -26.14 -6.28 17.46
N THR A 1017 -26.17 -5.23 16.63
CA THR A 1017 -26.82 -5.25 15.31
C THR A 1017 -25.84 -5.63 14.19
N PHE A 1018 -26.31 -6.34 13.18
CA PHE A 1018 -25.55 -6.80 12.03
C PHE A 1018 -26.15 -6.26 10.72
N VAL A 1019 -25.37 -6.31 9.64
CA VAL A 1019 -25.87 -6.24 8.27
C VAL A 1019 -25.83 -7.63 7.64
N GLU A 1020 -26.66 -7.90 6.63
CA GLU A 1020 -26.75 -9.21 5.97
C GLU A 1020 -25.39 -9.78 5.54
N LYS A 1021 -24.54 -8.96 4.91
CA LYS A 1021 -23.15 -9.34 4.53
C LYS A 1021 -22.32 -9.83 5.72
N HIS A 1022 -22.46 -9.18 6.87
CA HIS A 1022 -21.68 -9.49 8.08
C HIS A 1022 -22.22 -10.74 8.78
N LEU A 1023 -23.55 -10.85 8.89
CA LEU A 1023 -24.22 -11.99 9.50
C LEU A 1023 -23.94 -13.28 8.71
N ILE A 1024 -24.02 -13.25 7.38
CA ILE A 1024 -23.71 -14.39 6.51
C ILE A 1024 -22.26 -14.85 6.73
N ASP A 1025 -21.29 -13.93 6.71
CA ASP A 1025 -19.87 -14.27 6.86
C ASP A 1025 -19.57 -14.91 8.23
N LEU A 1026 -20.21 -14.46 9.31
CA LEU A 1026 -20.10 -15.05 10.65
C LEU A 1026 -20.83 -16.41 10.75
N GLN A 1027 -22.03 -16.54 10.17
CA GLN A 1027 -22.78 -17.80 10.16
C GLN A 1027 -22.02 -18.91 9.42
N GLU A 1028 -21.39 -18.63 8.28
CA GLU A 1028 -20.60 -19.65 7.58
C GLU A 1028 -19.32 -20.01 8.33
N MET A 1029 -18.66 -19.07 9.02
CA MET A 1029 -17.53 -19.38 9.90
C MET A 1029 -17.92 -20.29 11.09
N ILE A 1030 -19.16 -20.19 11.58
CA ILE A 1030 -19.71 -21.14 12.56
C ILE A 1030 -19.95 -22.51 11.89
N ARG A 1031 -20.67 -22.54 10.76
CA ARG A 1031 -21.08 -23.77 10.05
C ARG A 1031 -19.92 -24.65 9.60
N VAL A 1032 -18.78 -24.08 9.21
CA VAL A 1032 -17.57 -24.85 8.83
C VAL A 1032 -16.87 -25.51 10.03
N THR A 1033 -17.32 -25.24 11.27
CA THR A 1033 -16.73 -25.79 12.51
C THR A 1033 -17.70 -26.54 13.41
N GLN A 1034 -18.85 -26.94 12.85
CA GLN A 1034 -19.86 -27.80 13.49
C GLN A 1034 -19.90 -29.18 12.80
#